data_AF-A0A1B3WT23-F1
#
_entry.id   AF-A0A1B3WT23-F1
#
_cell.length_a   1.000
_cell.length_b   1.000
_cell.length_c   1.000
_cell.angle_alpha   90.00
_cell.angle_beta   90.00
_cell.angle_gamma   90.00
#
_symmetry.space_group_name_H-M   'P 1'
#
loop_
_entity.id
_entity.type
_entity.pdbx_description
1 polymer ?
#
loop_
_entity_poly.entity_id
_entity_poly.type
_entity_poly.pdbx_seq_one_letter_code
_entity_poly.pdbx_strand_id
1 'polypeptide(L)'
;MKIKLNVYLVLLLVLAALIAVPTAGYAEDGEPYQPLAKWFGVEDGDDAGMIQQLDLPAQVHYGIEIQLREALLDGNQLYLSTYVVSDRIEDLYDLQFGSDVNLLWLGMESFPLEGFDRYDSALSDESEILRPGAMQLVLTAEIPDEFIHGDELDLSLSISKISARTEEGWIEFGGSWYFNFLLDLDARWKSVRKIAVDRPILVDDRLIVIDTLTLTPFGARAALTLPIVRQGKAGTDADRRQDLYNSSMLGFVLSDDEGNRTHLDTEVYTYWGGPPDEDTPLHRGFRTDAEANGWSWLKDAEYVTLTPYVATSAGPSQGGEGIERYMALEPIRLAAGDFPTELDRFMFSFEPEYIVEDPLLGSLDTSSPYVKPVRHLHETKAGTALMLDKVLVTENDLFVTVLMGLPEALDQEPSDFQIGSYTIEVGPRIPYPENYFKPRYGGGGGGGPYLHKLNDDPFVAVDSVRSDLMFLDDYVSASDPIQVRLTIQNYQVCWGKSEAEEDLYFDSHCFRENGEWTFEFETDGAELAAKTEEFDLDETLTVGQGELSLYRLRFNPMQLIFFVEIENSNWADDGMDAIFARTDDGKTMRLEYDDAPFRRLSRKIVDPELIASLEKTETLTLFGCGYPEFSDYTEFPEDFDPEDPKFYDCEGAQDVVIALP
;
A
#
# COMPACT_ATOMS: atom_id res chain seq x y z
N MET A 1 9.91 60.52 44.48
CA MET A 1 9.33 59.28 45.04
C MET A 1 8.56 58.56 43.93
N LYS A 2 9.28 57.94 42.97
CA LYS A 2 8.72 57.25 41.77
C LYS A 2 9.77 56.29 41.17
N ILE A 3 10.54 55.59 42.01
CA ILE A 3 11.59 54.65 41.54
C ILE A 3 11.42 53.23 42.13
N LYS A 4 10.56 53.03 43.14
CA LYS A 4 10.40 51.70 43.75
C LYS A 4 9.39 50.78 43.06
N LEU A 5 8.49 51.27 42.19
CA LEU A 5 7.46 50.41 41.58
C LEU A 5 7.99 49.62 40.37
N ASN A 6 8.86 50.22 39.55
CA ASN A 6 9.40 49.56 38.35
C ASN A 6 10.43 48.47 38.67
N VAL A 7 11.16 48.58 39.79
CA VAL A 7 12.12 47.54 40.19
C VAL A 7 11.39 46.28 40.63
N TYR A 8 10.24 46.39 41.30
CA TYR A 8 9.44 45.24 41.69
C TYR A 8 8.73 44.59 40.50
N LEU A 9 8.28 45.35 39.50
CA LEU A 9 7.66 44.79 38.30
C LEU A 9 8.67 44.04 37.43
N VAL A 10 9.90 44.57 37.31
CA VAL A 10 10.99 43.89 36.60
C VAL A 10 11.46 42.67 37.39
N LEU A 11 11.54 42.72 38.73
CA LEU A 11 11.84 41.54 39.53
C LEU A 11 10.74 40.47 39.43
N LEU A 12 9.46 40.84 39.36
CA LEU A 12 8.35 39.91 39.18
C LEU A 12 8.32 39.29 37.78
N LEU A 13 8.71 40.04 36.74
CA LEU A 13 8.86 39.52 35.38
C LEU A 13 10.09 38.62 35.24
N VAL A 14 11.19 38.92 35.94
CA VAL A 14 12.37 38.03 36.01
C VAL A 14 12.06 36.79 36.85
N LEU A 15 11.27 36.90 37.94
CA LEU A 15 10.80 35.73 38.68
C LEU A 15 9.81 34.89 37.85
N ALA A 16 8.89 35.52 37.12
CA ALA A 16 7.95 34.82 36.25
C ALA A 16 8.66 34.19 35.03
N ALA A 17 9.70 34.83 34.48
CA ALA A 17 10.54 34.24 33.44
C ALA A 17 11.49 33.16 33.97
N LEU A 18 11.86 33.17 35.26
CA LEU A 18 12.57 32.07 35.94
C LEU A 18 11.62 30.92 36.32
N ILE A 19 10.31 31.17 36.43
CA ILE A 19 9.26 30.16 36.65
C ILE A 19 8.70 29.63 35.31
N ALA A 20 8.93 30.33 34.21
CA ALA A 20 8.49 29.98 32.85
C ALA A 20 9.64 29.61 31.89
N VAL A 21 10.85 29.39 32.41
CA VAL A 21 11.72 28.38 31.80
C VAL A 21 10.98 27.06 32.08
N PRO A 22 10.76 26.16 31.10
CA PRO A 22 10.42 24.79 31.48
C PRO A 22 11.53 24.41 32.43
N THR A 23 11.20 24.24 33.70
CA THR A 23 12.12 23.63 34.62
C THR A 23 12.43 22.31 33.96
N ALA A 24 13.62 22.22 33.35
CA ALA A 24 14.44 21.05 33.40
C ALA A 24 14.43 20.69 34.89
N GLY A 25 13.41 19.93 35.25
CA GLY A 25 13.28 19.32 36.55
C GLY A 25 14.53 18.50 36.64
N TYR A 26 15.47 19.00 37.43
CA TYR A 26 16.56 18.20 37.91
C TYR A 26 15.95 16.86 38.32
N ALA A 27 16.41 15.81 37.66
CA ALA A 27 16.41 14.47 38.20
C ALA A 27 17.20 14.54 39.52
N GLU A 28 16.52 14.94 40.60
CA GLU A 28 17.03 14.80 41.95
C GLU A 28 16.89 13.31 42.30
N ASP A 29 18.00 12.61 42.17
CA ASP A 29 18.35 11.38 42.87
C ASP A 29 17.25 10.29 42.91
N GLY A 30 17.15 9.50 41.82
CA GLY A 30 16.65 8.12 41.91
C GLY A 30 15.58 7.66 40.91
N GLU A 31 15.10 8.50 39.98
CA GLU A 31 14.07 8.05 39.02
C GLU A 31 14.66 7.13 37.93
N PRO A 32 14.11 5.92 37.73
CA PRO A 32 14.57 4.95 36.71
C PRO A 32 13.95 5.27 35.33
N TYR A 33 14.10 6.50 34.84
CA TYR A 33 13.67 6.87 33.49
C TYR A 33 14.84 6.89 32.51
N GLN A 34 14.69 6.20 31.38
CA GLN A 34 15.65 6.17 30.27
C GLN A 34 14.97 6.60 28.96
N PRO A 35 15.46 7.65 28.28
CA PRO A 35 14.93 8.08 26.98
C PRO A 35 15.03 6.97 25.91
N LEU A 36 14.10 6.95 24.95
CA LEU A 36 14.09 5.98 23.85
C LEU A 36 15.40 5.97 23.06
N ALA A 37 16.08 7.11 22.88
CA ALA A 37 17.39 7.16 22.22
C ALA A 37 18.39 6.18 22.87
N LYS A 38 18.44 6.14 24.21
CA LYS A 38 19.30 5.24 24.97
C LYS A 38 18.84 3.78 24.94
N TRP A 39 17.56 3.52 24.66
CA TRP A 39 17.06 2.16 24.45
C TRP A 39 17.57 1.56 23.14
N PHE A 40 17.76 2.38 22.12
CA PHE A 40 18.25 1.97 20.79
C PHE A 40 19.73 2.27 20.54
N GLY A 41 20.45 2.78 21.56
CA GLY A 41 21.87 3.08 21.46
C GLY A 41 22.20 4.25 20.54
N VAL A 42 21.24 5.17 20.36
CA VAL A 42 21.39 6.36 19.54
C VAL A 42 22.01 7.47 20.39
N GLU A 43 23.07 8.11 19.87
CA GLU A 43 23.68 9.27 20.52
C GLU A 43 22.77 10.51 20.42
N ASP A 44 22.87 11.44 21.37
CA ASP A 44 22.04 12.64 21.42
C ASP A 44 22.18 13.47 20.11
N GLY A 45 21.08 13.58 19.36
CA GLY A 45 21.01 14.33 18.09
C GLY A 45 21.18 13.47 16.82
N ASP A 46 21.48 12.18 16.96
CA ASP A 46 21.57 11.23 15.84
C ASP A 46 20.23 10.53 15.54
N ASP A 47 19.19 10.81 16.33
CA ASP A 47 17.83 10.28 16.17
C ASP A 47 17.05 10.92 15.00
N ALA A 48 17.68 11.86 14.28
CA ALA A 48 17.14 12.58 13.14
C ALA A 48 15.81 13.31 13.41
N GLY A 49 15.48 13.56 14.67
CA GLY A 49 14.19 14.13 15.09
C GLY A 49 13.01 13.15 15.04
N MET A 50 13.26 11.85 14.91
CA MET A 50 12.21 10.83 14.89
C MET A 50 11.60 10.54 16.27
N ILE A 51 12.33 10.83 17.37
CA ILE A 51 11.77 10.70 18.72
C ILE A 51 10.99 11.97 19.05
N GLN A 52 9.70 11.82 19.24
CA GLN A 52 8.80 12.92 19.60
C GLN A 52 8.53 12.93 21.08
N GLN A 53 8.73 14.09 21.71
CA GLN A 53 8.33 14.32 23.10
C GLN A 53 6.83 14.60 23.14
N LEU A 54 6.11 13.88 24.00
CA LEU A 54 4.66 13.98 24.14
C LEU A 54 4.33 14.86 25.36
N ASP A 55 3.86 16.08 25.12
CA ASP A 55 3.39 17.00 26.17
C ASP A 55 1.92 16.70 26.53
N LEU A 56 1.69 15.52 27.13
CA LEU A 56 0.37 15.05 27.50
C LEU A 56 0.17 15.09 29.03
N PRO A 57 -1.04 15.41 29.51
CA PRO A 57 -1.33 15.33 30.94
C PRO A 57 -1.31 13.87 31.40
N ALA A 58 -0.68 13.64 32.57
CA ALA A 58 -0.72 12.36 33.24
C ALA A 58 -2.18 11.92 33.49
N GLN A 59 -2.47 10.65 33.22
CA GLN A 59 -3.79 10.07 33.47
C GLN A 59 -3.76 9.34 34.81
N VAL A 60 -4.68 9.68 35.72
CA VAL A 60 -4.74 9.10 37.05
C VAL A 60 -6.05 8.36 37.23
N HIS A 61 -5.96 7.06 37.52
CA HIS A 61 -7.12 6.24 37.86
C HIS A 61 -6.77 5.28 39.00
N TYR A 62 -7.65 5.19 40.01
CA TYR A 62 -7.44 4.37 41.22
C TYR A 62 -6.11 4.59 41.97
N GLY A 63 -5.48 5.76 41.86
CA GLY A 63 -4.19 6.04 42.51
C GLY A 63 -2.99 5.48 41.76
N ILE A 64 -3.18 5.08 40.50
CA ILE A 64 -2.12 4.79 39.54
C ILE A 64 -2.14 5.91 38.50
N GLU A 65 -1.01 6.60 38.41
CA GLU A 65 -0.70 7.63 37.42
C GLU A 65 0.09 7.01 36.27
N ILE A 66 -0.34 7.25 35.04
CA ILE A 66 0.39 6.89 33.82
C ILE A 66 0.73 8.17 33.07
N GLN A 67 1.99 8.31 32.70
CA GLN A 67 2.51 9.36 31.83
C GLN A 67 2.99 8.72 30.53
N LEU A 68 2.61 9.30 29.41
CA LEU A 68 3.14 8.97 28.09
C LEU A 68 4.12 10.08 27.72
N ARG A 69 5.41 9.76 27.58
CA ARG A 69 6.49 10.76 27.51
C ARG A 69 7.11 10.91 26.14
N GLU A 70 7.36 9.81 25.45
CA GLU A 70 8.02 9.81 24.15
C GLU A 70 7.34 8.83 23.21
N ALA A 71 7.36 9.15 21.92
CA ALA A 71 6.93 8.26 20.86
C ALA A 71 7.97 8.19 19.75
N LEU A 72 8.09 7.02 19.14
CA LEU A 72 8.94 6.76 17.99
C LEU A 72 8.21 5.80 17.05
N LEU A 73 7.99 6.20 15.79
CA LEU A 73 7.55 5.29 14.74
C LEU A 73 8.75 4.89 13.87
N ASP A 74 9.30 3.71 14.15
CA ASP A 74 10.47 3.16 13.48
C ASP A 74 10.05 2.13 12.42
N GLY A 75 10.06 2.54 11.15
CA GLY A 75 9.45 1.76 10.08
C GLY A 75 7.94 1.63 10.30
N ASN A 76 7.47 0.41 10.59
CA ASN A 76 6.07 0.11 10.90
C ASN A 76 5.84 -0.19 12.40
N GLN A 77 6.86 -0.02 13.25
CA GLN A 77 6.76 -0.27 14.69
C GLN A 77 6.71 1.03 15.48
N LEU A 78 5.61 1.21 16.20
CA LEU A 78 5.44 2.29 17.15
C LEU A 78 6.01 1.87 18.50
N TYR A 79 6.87 2.71 19.07
CA TYR A 79 7.40 2.61 20.43
C TYR A 79 6.87 3.79 21.24
N LEU A 80 6.31 3.52 22.42
CA LEU A 80 5.82 4.54 23.33
C LEU A 80 6.47 4.38 24.70
N SER A 81 7.19 5.42 25.14
CA SER A 81 7.78 5.47 26.48
C SER A 81 6.70 5.87 27.49
N THR A 82 6.35 4.94 28.36
CA THR A 82 5.40 5.17 29.46
C THR A 82 6.09 5.12 30.80
N TYR A 83 5.65 6.00 31.70
CA TYR A 83 6.08 6.01 33.09
C TYR A 83 4.86 5.86 33.99
N VAL A 84 4.89 4.84 34.84
CA VAL A 84 3.80 4.51 35.75
C VAL A 84 4.25 4.81 37.17
N VAL A 85 3.43 5.52 37.92
CA VAL A 85 3.65 5.80 39.35
C VAL A 85 2.40 5.40 40.12
N SER A 86 2.56 4.70 41.23
CA SER A 86 1.44 4.22 42.03
C SER A 86 1.72 4.35 43.52
N ASP A 87 0.86 5.09 44.20
CA ASP A 87 0.84 5.14 45.67
C ASP A 87 0.29 3.84 46.29
N ARG A 88 -0.22 2.91 45.46
CA ARG A 88 -0.82 1.65 45.90
C ARG A 88 0.10 0.45 45.78
N ILE A 89 1.17 0.58 45.03
CA ILE A 89 2.13 -0.48 44.78
C ILE A 89 3.41 -0.01 45.44
N GLU A 90 3.68 -0.46 46.65
CA GLU A 90 4.89 -0.05 47.37
C GLU A 90 6.13 -0.79 46.83
N ASP A 91 5.94 -2.04 46.39
CA ASP A 91 6.99 -2.99 46.02
C ASP A 91 6.55 -3.80 44.77
N LEU A 92 7.20 -3.55 43.63
CA LEU A 92 6.85 -4.11 42.32
C LEU A 92 8.00 -4.96 41.73
N TYR A 93 7.69 -6.18 41.28
CA TYR A 93 8.60 -7.01 40.49
C TYR A 93 8.42 -6.83 38.98
N ASP A 94 7.16 -6.76 38.53
CA ASP A 94 6.81 -6.72 37.11
C ASP A 94 5.45 -6.03 36.90
N LEU A 95 5.28 -5.33 35.78
CA LEU A 95 4.06 -4.65 35.39
C LEU A 95 3.75 -4.93 33.92
N GLN A 96 2.58 -5.50 33.68
CA GLN A 96 2.15 -5.88 32.34
C GLN A 96 0.97 -5.05 31.86
N PHE A 97 1.16 -4.48 30.67
CA PHE A 97 0.09 -4.02 29.79
C PHE A 97 -0.02 -5.04 28.66
N GLY A 98 -1.07 -5.86 28.64
CA GLY A 98 -1.12 -6.95 27.66
C GLY A 98 -2.27 -7.91 27.89
N SER A 99 -3.45 -7.50 27.44
CA SER A 99 -4.56 -8.39 27.13
C SER A 99 -5.38 -7.72 26.03
N ASP A 100 -6.27 -8.43 25.32
CA ASP A 100 -7.14 -7.99 24.21
C ASP A 100 -8.00 -6.72 24.48
N VAL A 101 -7.79 -6.08 25.62
CA VAL A 101 -8.52 -4.97 26.20
C VAL A 101 -7.71 -3.66 26.20
N ASN A 102 -6.39 -3.72 25.91
CA ASN A 102 -5.52 -2.54 25.75
C ASN A 102 -5.18 -2.37 24.27
N LEU A 103 -5.63 -1.27 23.67
CA LEU A 103 -5.63 -1.09 22.23
C LEU A 103 -5.06 0.29 21.87
N LEU A 104 -4.19 0.30 20.87
CA LEU A 104 -3.84 1.51 20.12
C LEU A 104 -4.87 1.67 18.99
N TRP A 105 -5.42 2.86 18.83
CA TRP A 105 -6.42 3.14 17.81
C TRP A 105 -5.90 4.16 16.81
N LEU A 106 -6.16 3.90 15.54
CA LEU A 106 -6.01 4.84 14.43
C LEU A 106 -7.35 4.93 13.72
N GLY A 107 -8.07 6.04 13.93
CA GLY A 107 -9.45 6.15 13.47
C GLY A 107 -10.36 5.06 14.08
N MET A 108 -10.89 4.19 13.23
CA MET A 108 -11.75 3.05 13.64
C MET A 108 -11.00 1.73 13.80
N GLU A 109 -9.73 1.68 13.36
CA GLU A 109 -8.91 0.48 13.44
C GLU A 109 -8.16 0.42 14.76
N SER A 110 -7.94 -0.80 15.26
CA SER A 110 -7.26 -1.03 16.52
C SER A 110 -6.12 -2.03 16.35
N PHE A 111 -4.97 -1.70 16.93
CA PHE A 111 -3.77 -2.51 16.93
C PHE A 111 -3.48 -3.03 18.35
N PRO A 112 -3.12 -4.31 18.49
CA PRO A 112 -2.71 -4.86 19.76
C PRO A 112 -1.44 -4.15 20.25
N LEU A 113 -1.38 -3.93 21.56
CA LEU A 113 -0.31 -3.21 22.20
C LEU A 113 0.39 -4.13 23.21
N GLU A 114 1.70 -4.23 23.09
CA GLU A 114 2.55 -5.05 23.95
C GLU A 114 3.48 -4.17 24.78
N GLY A 115 3.47 -4.32 26.11
CA GLY A 115 4.41 -3.63 26.99
C GLY A 115 5.63 -4.49 27.32
N PHE A 116 6.84 -3.98 27.05
CA PHE A 116 8.09 -4.60 27.49
C PHE A 116 8.78 -3.74 28.57
N ASP A 117 9.30 -4.37 29.63
CA ASP A 117 10.35 -3.77 30.47
C ASP A 117 11.72 -4.17 29.90
N ARG A 118 12.69 -3.24 29.86
CA ARG A 118 14.08 -3.48 29.40
C ARG A 118 14.72 -4.65 30.14
N TYR A 119 14.26 -4.91 31.36
CA TYR A 119 14.79 -5.94 32.23
C TYR A 119 14.41 -7.37 31.81
N ASP A 120 13.50 -7.54 30.85
CA ASP A 120 13.13 -8.86 30.31
C ASP A 120 14.06 -9.31 29.16
N SER A 121 14.85 -8.40 28.56
CA SER A 121 15.75 -8.75 27.45
C SER A 121 17.11 -9.33 27.89
N ALA A 122 17.32 -9.52 29.19
CA ALA A 122 18.44 -10.29 29.70
C ALA A 122 17.90 -11.29 30.71
N LEU A 123 18.14 -12.58 30.43
CA LEU A 123 18.17 -13.70 31.38
C LEU A 123 19.16 -13.43 32.52
N SER A 124 18.95 -12.35 33.26
CA SER A 124 19.73 -11.93 34.41
C SER A 124 18.89 -12.21 35.64
N ASP A 125 19.52 -12.76 36.67
CA ASP A 125 18.97 -13.03 38.00
C ASP A 125 18.42 -11.76 38.72
N GLU A 126 18.17 -10.64 38.01
CA GLU A 126 17.69 -9.35 38.53
C GLU A 126 16.15 -9.25 38.61
N SER A 127 15.41 -10.29 38.26
CA SER A 127 13.93 -10.37 38.44
C SER A 127 13.48 -10.32 39.92
N GLU A 128 14.41 -10.18 40.87
CA GLU A 128 14.15 -10.07 42.31
C GLU A 128 14.34 -8.64 42.87
N ILE A 129 14.58 -7.62 42.03
CA ILE A 129 14.75 -6.24 42.51
C ILE A 129 13.37 -5.58 42.70
N LEU A 130 12.95 -5.44 43.96
CA LEU A 130 11.78 -4.65 44.34
C LEU A 130 11.96 -3.17 43.97
N ARG A 131 10.99 -2.63 43.21
CA ARG A 131 10.99 -1.22 42.79
C ARG A 131 9.94 -0.41 43.57
N PRO A 132 10.27 0.82 43.99
CA PRO A 132 9.37 1.68 44.75
C PRO A 132 8.29 2.27 43.86
N GLY A 133 7.19 1.53 43.63
CA GLY A 133 5.93 1.99 43.02
C GLY A 133 5.98 2.73 41.68
N ALA A 134 7.15 2.86 41.07
CA ALA A 134 7.42 3.62 39.87
C ALA A 134 8.23 2.78 38.88
N MET A 135 7.77 2.72 37.64
CA MET A 135 8.37 1.89 36.59
C MET A 135 8.19 2.54 35.23
N GLN A 136 9.24 2.47 34.40
CA GLN A 136 9.14 2.77 32.97
C GLN A 136 8.79 1.49 32.20
N LEU A 137 7.89 1.60 31.23
CA LEU A 137 7.57 0.56 30.26
C LEU A 137 7.64 1.15 28.86
N VAL A 138 8.20 0.40 27.90
CA VAL A 138 8.14 0.76 26.49
C VAL A 138 7.06 -0.09 25.85
N LEU A 139 5.96 0.55 25.46
CA LEU A 139 4.90 -0.09 24.71
C LEU A 139 5.28 -0.17 23.25
N THR A 140 4.91 -1.26 22.61
CA THR A 140 5.16 -1.51 21.20
C THR A 140 3.87 -1.91 20.50
N ALA A 141 3.68 -1.40 19.30
CA ALA A 141 2.59 -1.80 18.41
C ALA A 141 3.10 -1.83 16.97
N GLU A 142 2.60 -2.77 16.18
CA GLU A 142 2.84 -2.79 14.75
C GLU A 142 1.65 -2.16 14.03
N ILE A 143 1.92 -1.14 13.22
CA ILE A 143 0.93 -0.44 12.40
C ILE A 143 1.23 -0.85 10.95
N PRO A 144 0.34 -1.57 10.25
CA PRO A 144 0.57 -1.97 8.86
C PRO A 144 0.85 -0.75 7.97
N ASP A 145 1.73 -0.93 6.97
CA ASP A 145 2.24 0.19 6.16
C ASP A 145 1.16 0.96 5.41
N GLU A 146 0.07 0.29 5.02
CA GLU A 146 -1.11 0.91 4.39
C GLU A 146 -1.74 2.02 5.26
N PHE A 147 -1.57 1.95 6.58
CA PHE A 147 -2.06 2.95 7.53
C PHE A 147 -1.05 4.07 7.84
N ILE A 148 0.19 3.97 7.34
CA ILE A 148 1.25 4.96 7.57
C ILE A 148 1.42 5.81 6.31
N HIS A 149 0.62 6.86 6.20
CA HIS A 149 0.62 7.78 5.06
C HIS A 149 0.45 9.22 5.52
N GLY A 150 0.79 10.17 4.64
CA GLY A 150 0.72 11.61 4.95
C GLY A 150 1.82 12.11 5.87
N ASP A 151 1.60 13.31 6.42
CA ASP A 151 2.58 14.03 7.23
C ASP A 151 2.41 13.77 8.74
N GLU A 152 1.23 13.33 9.18
CA GLU A 152 0.89 13.13 10.60
C GLU A 152 -0.02 11.91 10.82
N LEU A 153 0.10 11.24 11.98
CA LEU A 153 -0.82 10.19 12.43
C LEU A 153 -1.54 10.57 13.72
N ASP A 154 -2.87 10.60 13.69
CA ASP A 154 -3.71 10.84 14.87
C ASP A 154 -4.00 9.52 15.60
N LEU A 155 -3.37 9.34 16.76
CA LEU A 155 -3.39 8.10 17.52
C LEU A 155 -4.09 8.28 18.87
N SER A 156 -4.83 7.24 19.24
CA SER A 156 -5.49 7.15 20.54
C SER A 156 -5.07 5.88 21.28
N LEU A 157 -4.48 6.00 22.47
CA LEU A 157 -4.11 4.89 23.32
C LEU A 157 -5.15 4.71 24.43
N SER A 158 -5.73 3.51 24.52
CA SER A 158 -6.66 3.14 25.59
C SER A 158 -6.12 1.97 26.41
N ILE A 159 -5.82 2.22 27.69
CA ILE A 159 -5.44 1.20 28.67
C ILE A 159 -6.62 1.02 29.63
N SER A 160 -7.16 -0.20 29.64
CA SER A 160 -8.32 -0.54 30.48
C SER A 160 -7.94 -1.43 31.68
N LYS A 161 -6.76 -2.04 31.65
CA LYS A 161 -6.29 -2.96 32.68
C LYS A 161 -4.77 -2.95 32.81
N ILE A 162 -4.31 -3.07 34.06
CA ILE A 162 -2.89 -3.24 34.44
C ILE A 162 -2.77 -4.45 35.35
N SER A 163 -1.78 -5.30 35.09
CA SER A 163 -1.45 -6.44 35.96
C SER A 163 -0.09 -6.20 36.61
N ALA A 164 -0.03 -6.19 37.94
CA ALA A 164 1.18 -5.98 38.70
C ALA A 164 1.57 -7.24 39.47
N ARG A 165 2.83 -7.64 39.39
CA ARG A 165 3.40 -8.73 40.20
C ARG A 165 4.06 -8.15 41.43
N THR A 166 3.53 -8.50 42.60
CA THR A 166 4.06 -8.13 43.92
C THR A 166 4.54 -9.38 44.66
N GLU A 167 5.07 -9.22 45.88
CA GLU A 167 5.38 -10.36 46.76
C GLU A 167 4.15 -11.26 47.04
N GLU A 168 2.95 -10.68 47.04
CA GLU A 168 1.70 -11.40 47.31
C GLU A 168 1.13 -12.13 46.08
N GLY A 169 1.76 -11.95 44.91
CA GLY A 169 1.33 -12.52 43.64
C GLY A 169 0.87 -11.46 42.64
N TRP A 170 0.05 -11.89 41.67
CA TRP A 170 -0.51 -11.00 40.65
C TRP A 170 -1.73 -10.25 41.18
N ILE A 171 -1.71 -8.92 41.06
CA ILE A 171 -2.82 -8.02 41.38
C ILE A 171 -3.23 -7.31 40.10
N GLU A 172 -4.54 -7.26 39.83
CA GLU A 172 -5.08 -6.60 38.66
C GLU A 172 -5.80 -5.30 39.05
N PHE A 173 -5.53 -4.25 38.29
CA PHE A 173 -6.17 -2.94 38.41
C PHE A 173 -6.92 -2.62 37.12
N GLY A 174 -8.25 -2.61 37.18
CA GLY A 174 -9.07 -2.09 36.10
C GLY A 174 -9.13 -0.56 36.16
N GLY A 175 -9.04 0.12 35.03
CA GLY A 175 -9.11 1.58 34.95
C GLY A 175 -9.46 2.06 33.55
N SER A 176 -9.42 3.37 33.36
CA SER A 176 -9.60 3.98 32.04
C SER A 176 -8.55 5.08 31.91
N TRP A 177 -7.39 4.71 31.37
CA TRP A 177 -6.34 5.66 31.02
C TRP A 177 -6.37 5.83 29.52
N TYR A 178 -6.51 7.07 29.07
CA TYR A 178 -6.74 7.40 27.68
C TYR A 178 -5.85 8.57 27.25
N PHE A 179 -5.17 8.42 26.12
CA PHE A 179 -4.25 9.41 25.58
C PHE A 179 -4.56 9.61 24.11
N ASN A 180 -4.66 10.88 23.68
CA ASN A 180 -4.70 11.25 22.27
C ASN A 180 -3.46 12.03 21.95
N PHE A 181 -2.81 11.69 20.84
CA PHE A 181 -1.61 12.37 20.40
C PHE A 181 -1.43 12.24 18.90
N LEU A 182 -0.73 13.22 18.35
CA LEU A 182 -0.40 13.30 16.94
C LEU A 182 1.08 12.97 16.79
N LEU A 183 1.43 12.14 15.83
CA LEU A 183 2.82 11.88 15.46
C LEU A 183 3.16 12.53 14.14
N ASP A 184 4.15 13.40 14.14
CA ASP A 184 4.78 13.95 12.94
C ASP A 184 5.60 12.86 12.23
N LEU A 185 5.39 12.69 10.92
CA LEU A 185 6.06 11.69 10.10
C LEU A 185 7.22 12.25 9.28
N ASP A 186 7.48 13.56 9.27
CA ASP A 186 8.49 14.20 8.42
C ASP A 186 9.88 13.60 8.61
N ALA A 187 10.29 13.45 9.87
CA ALA A 187 11.59 12.90 10.25
C ALA A 187 11.70 11.41 9.85
N ARG A 188 10.61 10.66 9.99
CA ARG A 188 10.54 9.24 9.59
C ARG A 188 10.78 9.10 8.10
N TRP A 189 10.07 9.87 7.29
CA TRP A 189 10.23 9.84 5.84
C TRP A 189 11.66 10.20 5.40
N LYS A 190 12.43 10.98 6.19
CA LYS A 190 13.83 11.34 5.90
C LYS A 190 14.83 10.25 6.26
N SER A 191 14.43 9.29 7.08
CA SER A 191 15.39 8.51 7.87
C SER A 191 15.14 7.00 7.85
N VAL A 192 13.98 6.56 7.33
CA VAL A 192 13.65 5.13 7.20
C VAL A 192 13.85 4.68 5.76
N ARG A 193 14.68 3.64 5.57
CA ARG A 193 14.77 2.90 4.30
C ARG A 193 14.18 1.52 4.45
N LYS A 194 13.34 1.12 3.51
CA LYS A 194 12.80 -0.24 3.41
C LYS A 194 13.25 -0.85 2.11
N ILE A 195 13.89 -2.01 2.21
CA ILE A 195 14.45 -2.76 1.10
C ILE A 195 13.67 -4.07 1.02
N ALA A 196 12.91 -4.25 -0.06
CA ALA A 196 12.28 -5.54 -0.35
C ALA A 196 13.38 -6.60 -0.61
N VAL A 197 13.26 -7.73 0.07
CA VAL A 197 14.20 -8.85 -0.03
C VAL A 197 13.54 -10.01 -0.76
N ASP A 198 12.30 -10.34 -0.40
CA ASP A 198 11.44 -11.40 -0.97
C ASP A 198 12.18 -12.70 -1.28
N ARG A 199 13.07 -13.10 -0.36
CA ARG A 199 13.97 -14.23 -0.58
C ARG A 199 13.60 -15.40 0.32
N PRO A 200 13.17 -16.55 -0.24
CA PRO A 200 13.02 -17.76 0.54
C PRO A 200 14.39 -18.35 0.91
N ILE A 201 14.54 -18.72 2.18
CA ILE A 201 15.66 -19.49 2.71
C ILE A 201 15.13 -20.80 3.31
N LEU A 202 15.95 -21.85 3.28
CA LEU A 202 15.59 -23.15 3.86
C LEU A 202 16.27 -23.29 5.23
N VAL A 203 15.48 -23.40 6.30
CA VAL A 203 15.94 -23.62 7.67
C VAL A 203 15.13 -24.78 8.27
N ASP A 204 15.80 -25.81 8.78
CA ASP A 204 15.15 -26.99 9.38
C ASP A 204 14.08 -27.66 8.49
N ASP A 205 14.36 -27.76 7.19
CA ASP A 205 13.44 -28.25 6.15
C ASP A 205 12.15 -27.41 6.00
N ARG A 206 12.13 -26.19 6.53
CA ARG A 206 11.06 -25.19 6.37
C ARG A 206 11.55 -24.04 5.50
N LEU A 207 10.72 -23.62 4.56
CA LEU A 207 10.94 -22.35 3.86
C LEU A 207 10.59 -21.23 4.82
N ILE A 208 11.46 -20.22 4.91
CA ILE A 208 11.23 -18.95 5.60
C ILE A 208 11.46 -17.87 4.55
N VAL A 209 10.52 -16.95 4.40
CA VAL A 209 10.68 -15.80 3.49
C VAL A 209 11.25 -14.64 4.29
N ILE A 210 12.31 -14.03 3.77
CA ILE A 210 12.79 -12.73 4.25
C ILE A 210 12.06 -11.70 3.41
N ASP A 211 11.16 -10.95 4.02
CA ASP A 211 10.26 -10.04 3.31
C ASP A 211 10.99 -8.70 3.09
N THR A 212 11.41 -8.06 4.18
CA THR A 212 11.91 -6.68 4.13
C THR A 212 13.09 -6.48 5.07
N LEU A 213 14.08 -5.71 4.64
CA LEU A 213 15.12 -5.13 5.48
C LEU A 213 14.83 -3.63 5.69
N THR A 214 14.61 -3.21 6.93
CA THR A 214 14.41 -1.81 7.32
C THR A 214 15.70 -1.26 7.93
N LEU A 215 16.18 -0.10 7.46
CA LEU A 215 17.37 0.60 7.96
C LEU A 215 16.96 1.99 8.46
N THR A 216 17.28 2.31 9.72
CA THR A 216 16.88 3.56 10.37
C THR A 216 17.97 4.03 11.35
N PRO A 217 17.87 5.26 11.90
CA PRO A 217 18.74 5.71 12.98
C PRO A 217 18.76 4.80 14.20
N PHE A 218 17.71 4.00 14.40
CA PHE A 218 17.55 3.08 15.52
C PHE A 218 18.11 1.68 15.21
N GLY A 219 18.66 1.51 14.01
CA GLY A 219 19.44 0.36 13.58
C GLY A 219 18.83 -0.35 12.37
N ALA A 220 19.04 -1.66 12.29
CA ALA A 220 18.52 -2.47 11.18
C ALA A 220 17.56 -3.55 11.68
N ARG A 221 16.52 -3.83 10.88
CA ARG A 221 15.51 -4.85 11.19
C ARG A 221 15.13 -5.66 9.96
N ALA A 222 15.23 -6.97 10.05
CA ALA A 222 14.76 -7.90 9.02
C ALA A 222 13.40 -8.50 9.44
N ALA A 223 12.40 -8.37 8.58
CA ALA A 223 11.08 -9.01 8.73
C ALA A 223 11.06 -10.35 7.99
N LEU A 224 10.38 -11.32 8.58
CA LEU A 224 10.31 -12.70 8.13
C LEU A 224 8.87 -13.20 8.16
N THR A 225 8.51 -13.95 7.13
CA THR A 225 7.25 -14.70 7.08
C THR A 225 7.55 -16.18 7.07
N LEU A 226 6.97 -16.88 8.04
CA LEU A 226 7.00 -18.34 8.11
C LEU A 226 5.73 -18.89 7.43
N PRO A 227 5.83 -19.49 6.24
CA PRO A 227 4.71 -20.13 5.57
C PRO A 227 4.14 -21.28 6.43
N ILE A 228 2.82 -21.44 6.33
CA ILE A 228 2.03 -22.40 7.11
C ILE A 228 2.56 -23.82 6.92
N VAL A 229 3.10 -24.39 7.99
CA VAL A 229 3.44 -25.81 8.02
C VAL A 229 2.17 -26.60 8.39
N ARG A 230 1.45 -27.13 7.41
CA ARG A 230 0.42 -28.17 7.67
C ARG A 230 1.10 -29.40 8.24
N GLN A 231 1.13 -29.56 9.57
CA GLN A 231 1.64 -30.76 10.21
C GLN A 231 0.53 -31.65 10.80
N GLY A 232 0.70 -32.95 10.56
CA GLY A 232 -0.26 -34.00 10.86
C GLY A 232 -0.55 -34.17 12.36
N LYS A 233 -1.75 -34.69 12.64
CA LYS A 233 -2.31 -34.95 13.98
C LYS A 233 -1.32 -35.65 14.93
N ALA A 234 -0.77 -34.92 15.91
CA ALA A 234 -0.67 -35.31 17.32
C ALA A 234 0.22 -34.33 18.13
N GLY A 235 -0.40 -33.43 18.89
CA GLY A 235 0.27 -32.58 19.89
C GLY A 235 -0.77 -31.79 20.67
N THR A 236 -0.46 -31.43 21.92
CA THR A 236 -1.26 -30.44 22.66
C THR A 236 -1.07 -29.05 22.06
N ASP A 237 -1.96 -28.08 22.33
CA ASP A 237 -1.76 -26.69 21.85
C ASP A 237 -0.49 -26.03 22.41
N ALA A 238 0.11 -26.59 23.46
CA ALA A 238 1.41 -26.17 23.96
C ALA A 238 2.55 -26.71 23.08
N ASP A 239 2.50 -27.97 22.67
CA ASP A 239 3.48 -28.57 21.75
C ASP A 239 3.44 -27.88 20.38
N ARG A 240 2.23 -27.57 19.88
CA ARG A 240 2.01 -26.81 18.64
C ARG A 240 2.63 -25.41 18.69
N ARG A 241 2.45 -24.69 19.80
CA ARG A 241 3.09 -23.39 20.03
C ARG A 241 4.61 -23.54 20.05
N GLN A 242 5.13 -24.53 20.77
CA GLN A 242 6.57 -24.73 20.90
C GLN A 242 7.25 -25.07 19.56
N ASP A 243 6.60 -25.84 18.67
CA ASP A 243 7.12 -26.16 17.33
C ASP A 243 6.99 -25.00 16.31
N LEU A 244 6.06 -24.07 16.52
CA LEU A 244 5.95 -22.82 15.75
C LEU A 244 7.08 -21.84 16.10
N TYR A 245 7.48 -21.78 17.38
CA TYR A 245 8.52 -20.87 17.88
C TYR A 245 9.95 -21.44 17.82
N ASN A 246 10.12 -22.77 17.76
CA ASN A 246 11.44 -23.39 17.64
C ASN A 246 11.93 -23.37 16.19
N SER A 247 12.72 -22.37 15.85
CA SER A 247 13.53 -22.32 14.62
C SER A 247 15.01 -22.31 15.00
N SER A 248 15.86 -23.01 14.24
CA SER A 248 17.32 -22.91 14.39
C SER A 248 17.88 -21.58 13.87
N MET A 249 17.04 -20.70 13.31
CA MET A 249 17.42 -19.37 12.88
C MET A 249 17.85 -18.51 14.08
N LEU A 250 19.08 -17.99 14.03
CA LEU A 250 19.67 -17.17 15.08
C LEU A 250 19.65 -15.67 14.77
N GLY A 251 19.43 -15.29 13.51
CA GLY A 251 19.45 -13.90 13.06
C GLY A 251 20.36 -13.69 11.86
N PHE A 252 20.80 -12.45 11.67
CA PHE A 252 21.58 -12.03 10.50
C PHE A 252 22.81 -11.23 10.88
N VAL A 253 23.83 -11.27 10.03
CA VAL A 253 24.89 -10.25 10.02
C VAL A 253 24.72 -9.39 8.79
N LEU A 254 24.67 -8.08 8.99
CA LEU A 254 24.64 -7.08 7.94
C LEU A 254 26.04 -6.49 7.77
N SER A 255 26.49 -6.33 6.53
CA SER A 255 27.82 -5.77 6.22
C SER A 255 27.81 -4.95 4.93
N ASP A 256 28.74 -4.01 4.79
CA ASP A 256 28.96 -3.28 3.53
C ASP A 256 30.22 -3.78 2.78
N ASP A 257 30.49 -3.18 1.62
CA ASP A 257 31.68 -3.48 0.81
C ASP A 257 33.00 -2.95 1.46
N GLU A 258 32.91 -2.07 2.46
CA GLU A 258 34.06 -1.52 3.18
C GLU A 258 34.49 -2.39 4.38
N GLY A 259 33.69 -3.40 4.72
CA GLY A 259 33.94 -4.33 5.81
C GLY A 259 33.36 -3.90 7.15
N ASN A 260 32.53 -2.85 7.17
CA ASN A 260 31.70 -2.54 8.33
C ASN A 260 30.65 -3.64 8.51
N ARG A 261 30.29 -3.93 9.76
CA ARG A 261 29.35 -5.01 10.08
C ARG A 261 28.57 -4.79 11.35
N THR A 262 27.35 -5.32 11.39
CA THR A 262 26.51 -5.35 12.59
C THR A 262 25.65 -6.64 12.67
N HIS A 263 25.21 -7.02 13.87
CA HIS A 263 24.43 -8.22 14.15
C HIS A 263 22.96 -7.85 14.37
N LEU A 264 22.06 -8.58 13.71
CA LEU A 264 20.61 -8.54 13.90
C LEU A 264 20.20 -9.87 14.54
N ASP A 265 20.36 -9.97 15.85
CA ASP A 265 20.10 -11.19 16.64
C ASP A 265 19.15 -10.94 17.82
N THR A 266 18.62 -9.72 17.96
CA THR A 266 17.53 -9.43 18.89
C THR A 266 16.20 -9.77 18.21
N GLU A 267 15.52 -10.79 18.72
CA GLU A 267 14.22 -11.20 18.19
C GLU A 267 13.15 -10.14 18.42
N VAL A 268 12.31 -9.96 17.42
CA VAL A 268 11.11 -9.10 17.49
C VAL A 268 9.92 -9.99 17.15
N TYR A 269 9.02 -10.11 18.12
CA TYR A 269 7.76 -10.83 17.95
C TYR A 269 6.69 -9.84 17.50
N THR A 270 5.92 -10.20 16.48
CA THR A 270 4.83 -9.37 15.96
C THR A 270 3.46 -9.80 16.50
N TYR A 271 3.39 -10.88 17.29
CA TYR A 271 2.10 -11.35 17.82
C TYR A 271 2.23 -12.26 19.06
N TRP A 272 1.76 -11.79 20.22
CA TRP A 272 1.48 -12.62 21.41
C TRP A 272 -0.02 -12.80 21.71
N GLY A 273 -0.91 -12.58 20.73
CA GLY A 273 -2.32 -12.92 20.84
C GLY A 273 -2.59 -14.44 20.85
N GLY A 274 -3.86 -14.84 21.03
CA GLY A 274 -4.27 -16.26 20.94
C GLY A 274 -3.75 -16.90 19.64
N PRO A 275 -3.36 -18.18 19.64
CA PRO A 275 -2.59 -18.79 18.54
C PRO A 275 -3.24 -18.47 17.19
N PRO A 276 -2.45 -18.05 16.17
CA PRO A 276 -2.99 -17.82 14.83
C PRO A 276 -3.78 -19.05 14.40
N ASP A 277 -4.91 -18.82 13.71
CA ASP A 277 -5.64 -19.92 13.08
C ASP A 277 -4.68 -20.73 12.19
N GLU A 278 -4.96 -22.02 11.99
CA GLU A 278 -4.07 -22.95 11.25
C GLU A 278 -3.75 -22.47 9.81
N ASP A 279 -4.41 -21.42 9.33
CA ASP A 279 -4.28 -20.82 8.00
C ASP A 279 -3.63 -19.41 7.97
N THR A 280 -3.11 -18.87 9.09
CA THR A 280 -2.44 -17.55 9.10
C THR A 280 -0.91 -17.70 9.13
N PRO A 281 -0.15 -17.08 8.19
CA PRO A 281 1.30 -17.04 8.25
C PRO A 281 1.80 -16.40 9.55
N LEU A 282 2.91 -16.89 10.07
CA LEU A 282 3.54 -16.31 11.26
C LEU A 282 4.57 -15.27 10.82
N HIS A 283 4.41 -14.04 11.28
CA HIS A 283 5.42 -13.00 11.10
C HIS A 283 6.42 -13.01 12.26
N ARG A 284 7.70 -12.81 11.96
CA ARG A 284 8.80 -12.73 12.94
C ARG A 284 9.80 -11.70 12.45
N GLY A 285 10.62 -11.13 13.32
CA GLY A 285 11.75 -10.31 12.89
C GLY A 285 12.99 -10.47 13.76
N PHE A 286 14.09 -9.94 13.24
CA PHE A 286 15.32 -9.71 14.00
C PHE A 286 15.76 -8.27 13.82
N ARG A 287 16.21 -7.64 14.91
CA ARG A 287 16.77 -6.28 14.90
C ARG A 287 18.15 -6.23 15.51
N THR A 288 18.86 -5.15 15.24
CA THR A 288 20.08 -4.78 15.97
C THR A 288 19.77 -4.45 17.42
N ASP A 289 20.70 -4.79 18.30
CA ASP A 289 20.69 -4.29 19.68
C ASP A 289 21.22 -2.85 19.75
N ALA A 290 21.19 -2.27 20.96
CA ALA A 290 21.67 -0.90 21.18
C ALA A 290 23.20 -0.76 21.02
N GLU A 291 23.98 -1.80 21.30
CA GLU A 291 25.45 -1.75 21.23
C GLU A 291 25.95 -1.94 19.79
N ALA A 292 25.13 -2.53 18.93
CA ALA A 292 25.36 -2.86 17.54
C ALA A 292 24.38 -2.11 16.61
N ASN A 293 23.93 -0.91 16.98
CA ASN A 293 23.02 -0.11 16.16
C ASN A 293 23.51 0.07 14.68
N GLY A 294 24.82 0.32 14.49
CA GLY A 294 25.46 0.34 13.17
C GLY A 294 25.11 1.54 12.27
N TRP A 295 24.31 2.51 12.74
CA TRP A 295 23.83 3.62 11.92
C TRP A 295 24.93 4.51 11.33
N SER A 296 26.07 4.61 12.03
CA SER A 296 27.20 5.47 11.64
C SER A 296 27.74 5.20 10.23
N TRP A 297 27.57 3.99 9.71
CA TRP A 297 27.95 3.59 8.36
C TRP A 297 26.74 3.16 7.51
N LEU A 298 25.70 2.57 8.13
CA LEU A 298 24.50 2.15 7.41
C LEU A 298 23.83 3.31 6.67
N LYS A 299 23.85 4.52 7.26
CA LYS A 299 23.30 5.72 6.63
C LYS A 299 23.90 6.04 5.26
N ASP A 300 25.17 5.69 5.04
CA ASP A 300 25.93 6.04 3.83
C ASP A 300 26.18 4.82 2.91
N ALA A 301 25.72 3.62 3.28
CA ALA A 301 25.95 2.41 2.49
C ALA A 301 25.15 2.43 1.17
N GLU A 302 25.81 2.14 0.05
CA GLU A 302 25.16 1.95 -1.27
C GLU A 302 24.64 0.52 -1.43
N TYR A 303 25.38 -0.45 -0.91
CA TYR A 303 25.04 -1.86 -0.88
C TYR A 303 25.27 -2.44 0.50
N VAL A 304 24.37 -3.34 0.90
CA VAL A 304 24.52 -4.14 2.12
C VAL A 304 24.39 -5.62 1.79
N THR A 305 25.13 -6.46 2.50
CA THR A 305 25.07 -7.92 2.41
C THR A 305 24.46 -8.46 3.69
N LEU A 306 23.27 -9.04 3.58
CA LEU A 306 22.54 -9.70 4.64
C LEU A 306 22.90 -11.19 4.66
N THR A 307 23.55 -11.66 5.71
CA THR A 307 23.98 -13.06 5.86
C THR A 307 23.18 -13.75 6.96
N PRO A 308 22.33 -14.75 6.64
CA PRO A 308 21.56 -15.51 7.63
C PRO A 308 22.46 -16.48 8.42
N TYR A 309 22.21 -16.66 9.71
CA TYR A 309 22.91 -17.64 10.55
C TYR A 309 21.95 -18.60 11.25
N VAL A 310 22.32 -19.89 11.26
CA VAL A 310 21.54 -20.96 11.87
C VAL A 310 22.36 -21.79 12.84
N ALA A 311 21.73 -22.16 13.96
CA ALA A 311 22.24 -23.18 14.86
C ALA A 311 22.22 -24.55 14.17
N THR A 312 23.21 -25.39 14.47
CA THR A 312 23.22 -26.78 14.03
C THR A 312 23.49 -27.69 15.22
N SER A 313 23.15 -28.98 15.08
CA SER A 313 23.44 -29.99 16.10
C SER A 313 24.95 -30.16 16.40
N ALA A 314 25.83 -29.67 15.52
CA ALA A 314 27.27 -29.63 15.75
C ALA A 314 27.71 -28.54 16.74
N GLY A 315 26.82 -27.61 17.08
CA GLY A 315 27.12 -26.44 17.90
C GLY A 315 27.98 -25.40 17.16
N PRO A 316 28.59 -24.45 17.88
CA PRO A 316 29.49 -23.47 17.31
C PRO A 316 30.66 -24.14 16.59
N SER A 317 30.85 -23.85 15.31
CA SER A 317 31.82 -24.53 14.44
C SER A 317 32.80 -23.59 13.71
N GLN A 318 32.57 -22.29 13.82
CA GLN A 318 33.35 -21.23 13.17
C GLN A 318 34.08 -20.36 14.21
N GLY A 319 35.16 -19.70 13.79
CA GLY A 319 35.77 -18.61 14.56
C GLY A 319 35.02 -17.31 14.31
N GLY A 320 34.63 -16.59 15.37
CA GLY A 320 33.83 -15.35 15.27
C GLY A 320 33.26 -14.94 16.64
N GLU A 321 32.57 -13.80 16.68
CA GLU A 321 31.82 -13.32 17.87
C GLU A 321 30.32 -13.49 17.66
N GLY A 322 29.53 -13.52 18.74
CA GLY A 322 28.06 -13.63 18.64
C GLY A 322 27.56 -14.85 17.85
N ILE A 323 26.63 -14.60 16.92
CA ILE A 323 26.02 -15.58 16.02
C ILE A 323 26.96 -16.07 14.91
N GLU A 324 28.05 -15.35 14.60
CA GLU A 324 29.03 -15.73 13.56
C GLU A 324 29.76 -17.05 13.87
N ARG A 325 29.68 -17.52 15.11
CA ARG A 325 30.23 -18.82 15.53
C ARG A 325 29.43 -20.01 14.97
N TYR A 326 28.25 -19.76 14.42
CA TYR A 326 27.33 -20.76 13.88
C TYR A 326 27.38 -20.82 12.34
N MET A 327 26.52 -21.61 11.72
CA MET A 327 26.56 -21.84 10.27
C MET A 327 25.91 -20.67 9.52
N ALA A 328 26.69 -20.01 8.67
CA ALA A 328 26.18 -19.04 7.71
C ALA A 328 25.44 -19.73 6.55
N LEU A 329 24.31 -19.17 6.12
CA LEU A 329 23.64 -19.52 4.87
C LEU A 329 24.13 -18.62 3.71
N GLU A 330 23.55 -18.78 2.53
CA GLU A 330 23.89 -17.97 1.35
C GLU A 330 23.66 -16.47 1.63
N PRO A 331 24.70 -15.62 1.50
CA PRO A 331 24.54 -14.17 1.68
C PRO A 331 23.70 -13.55 0.58
N ILE A 332 22.91 -12.53 0.95
CA ILE A 332 22.03 -11.79 0.05
C ILE A 332 22.57 -10.37 -0.08
N ARG A 333 23.03 -9.99 -1.26
CA ARG A 333 23.47 -8.62 -1.55
C ARG A 333 22.28 -7.78 -1.98
N LEU A 334 22.07 -6.66 -1.31
CA LEU A 334 20.94 -5.76 -1.46
C LEU A 334 21.46 -4.35 -1.80
N ALA A 335 20.79 -3.64 -2.70
CA ALA A 335 20.98 -2.20 -2.85
C ALA A 335 20.30 -1.51 -1.66
N ALA A 336 21.03 -0.64 -0.96
CA ALA A 336 20.49 0.01 0.22
C ALA A 336 19.47 1.12 -0.11
N GLY A 337 19.49 1.61 -1.35
CA GLY A 337 18.59 2.66 -1.84
C GLY A 337 18.87 4.05 -1.25
N ASP A 338 18.32 5.08 -1.88
CA ASP A 338 18.32 6.46 -1.38
C ASP A 338 17.12 6.69 -0.43
N PHE A 339 17.17 7.75 0.38
CA PHE A 339 16.03 8.13 1.23
C PHE A 339 14.90 8.74 0.38
N PRO A 340 13.61 8.55 0.76
CA PRO A 340 12.49 9.17 0.05
C PRO A 340 12.69 10.66 -0.13
N THR A 341 12.71 11.10 -1.39
CA THR A 341 12.82 12.50 -1.79
C THR A 341 11.59 13.31 -1.35
N GLU A 342 11.65 14.65 -1.42
CA GLU A 342 10.45 15.48 -1.20
C GLU A 342 9.34 15.15 -2.21
N LEU A 343 9.73 14.82 -3.45
CA LEU A 343 8.80 14.36 -4.48
C LEU A 343 8.14 13.03 -4.05
N ASP A 344 8.91 12.06 -3.57
CA ASP A 344 8.36 10.75 -3.18
C ASP A 344 7.30 10.89 -2.09
N ARG A 345 7.55 11.75 -1.09
CA ARG A 345 6.58 12.05 -0.03
C ARG A 345 5.31 12.68 -0.57
N PHE A 346 5.49 13.69 -1.43
CA PHE A 346 4.35 14.32 -2.08
C PHE A 346 3.55 13.28 -2.83
N MET A 347 4.20 12.43 -3.63
CA MET A 347 3.53 11.38 -4.39
C MET A 347 2.75 10.45 -3.46
N PHE A 348 3.34 9.99 -2.35
CA PHE A 348 2.66 9.11 -1.37
C PHE A 348 1.47 9.77 -0.65
N SER A 349 1.50 11.08 -0.38
CA SER A 349 0.38 11.80 0.25
C SER A 349 -0.64 12.34 -0.76
N PHE A 350 -0.26 12.43 -2.03
CA PHE A 350 -1.11 12.93 -3.10
C PHE A 350 -2.08 11.86 -3.60
N GLU A 351 -3.29 11.89 -3.06
CA GLU A 351 -4.43 11.06 -3.47
C GLU A 351 -5.57 11.91 -4.06
N PRO A 352 -5.40 12.44 -5.28
CA PRO A 352 -6.46 13.19 -5.95
C PRO A 352 -7.60 12.26 -6.40
N GLU A 353 -8.82 12.82 -6.47
CA GLU A 353 -9.91 12.24 -7.25
C GLU A 353 -9.82 12.77 -8.69
N TYR A 354 -9.82 11.88 -9.69
CA TYR A 354 -9.73 12.24 -11.10
C TYR A 354 -10.42 11.21 -12.00
N ILE A 355 -10.66 11.63 -13.24
CA ILE A 355 -11.20 10.78 -14.30
C ILE A 355 -10.17 10.70 -15.42
N VAL A 356 -9.85 9.48 -15.83
CA VAL A 356 -9.08 9.19 -17.04
C VAL A 356 -10.08 8.77 -18.12
N GLU A 357 -10.17 9.55 -19.19
CA GLU A 357 -10.96 9.22 -20.37
C GLU A 357 -10.02 8.83 -21.49
N ASP A 358 -9.86 7.53 -21.74
CA ASP A 358 -9.09 7.03 -22.89
C ASP A 358 -10.03 6.26 -23.84
N PRO A 359 -10.30 6.81 -25.05
CA PRO A 359 -11.16 6.16 -26.04
C PRO A 359 -10.62 4.82 -26.57
N LEU A 360 -9.34 4.52 -26.37
CA LEU A 360 -8.65 3.35 -26.91
C LEU A 360 -8.26 2.36 -25.82
N LEU A 361 -7.90 2.83 -24.62
CA LEU A 361 -7.49 2.00 -23.47
C LEU A 361 -8.62 1.77 -22.45
N GLY A 362 -9.69 2.57 -22.50
CA GLY A 362 -10.83 2.52 -21.60
C GLY A 362 -10.78 3.62 -20.53
N SER A 363 -11.95 4.01 -20.01
CA SER A 363 -12.03 5.09 -19.01
C SER A 363 -12.00 4.58 -17.56
N LEU A 364 -11.59 5.42 -16.61
CA LEU A 364 -11.63 5.17 -15.16
C LEU A 364 -12.04 6.43 -14.41
N ASP A 365 -12.94 6.30 -13.43
CA ASP A 365 -13.25 7.34 -12.45
C ASP A 365 -12.78 6.85 -11.07
N THR A 366 -11.81 7.55 -10.46
CA THR A 366 -11.21 7.11 -9.19
C THR A 366 -12.14 7.28 -7.99
N SER A 367 -13.26 8.00 -8.14
CA SER A 367 -14.28 8.11 -7.08
C SER A 367 -15.17 6.86 -6.99
N SER A 368 -15.08 5.95 -7.98
CA SER A 368 -15.81 4.69 -7.98
C SER A 368 -15.36 3.78 -6.83
N PRO A 369 -16.29 3.16 -6.08
CA PRO A 369 -15.95 2.29 -4.95
C PRO A 369 -15.24 1.01 -5.37
N TYR A 370 -15.25 0.65 -6.65
CA TYR A 370 -14.58 -0.56 -7.17
C TYR A 370 -13.13 -0.29 -7.60
N VAL A 371 -12.67 0.96 -7.50
CA VAL A 371 -11.29 1.34 -7.78
C VAL A 371 -10.48 1.21 -6.49
N LYS A 372 -9.45 0.38 -6.51
CA LYS A 372 -8.61 0.10 -5.34
C LYS A 372 -7.28 0.87 -5.41
N PRO A 373 -6.77 1.41 -4.29
CA PRO A 373 -5.41 1.95 -4.25
C PRO A 373 -4.36 0.83 -4.29
N VAL A 374 -3.23 1.09 -4.96
CA VAL A 374 -2.07 0.19 -5.03
C VAL A 374 -0.82 0.84 -4.43
N ARG A 375 -0.55 2.10 -4.79
CA ARG A 375 0.42 3.00 -4.13
C ARG A 375 1.84 2.44 -4.02
N HIS A 376 2.38 1.91 -5.12
CA HIS A 376 3.77 1.46 -5.21
C HIS A 376 4.61 2.45 -6.02
N LEU A 377 5.72 2.91 -5.48
CA LEU A 377 6.57 3.95 -6.07
C LEU A 377 7.93 3.39 -6.50
N HIS A 378 8.40 3.81 -7.68
CA HIS A 378 9.79 3.70 -8.11
C HIS A 378 10.34 5.08 -8.49
N GLU A 379 11.56 5.38 -8.05
CA GLU A 379 12.32 6.53 -8.57
C GLU A 379 13.22 6.09 -9.73
N THR A 380 13.28 6.93 -10.75
CA THR A 380 14.09 6.73 -11.97
C THR A 380 15.46 7.38 -11.82
N LYS A 381 16.41 7.14 -12.74
CA LYS A 381 17.74 7.77 -12.65
C LYS A 381 17.68 9.27 -12.91
N ALA A 382 16.67 9.75 -13.61
CA ALA A 382 16.42 11.17 -13.80
C ALA A 382 15.69 11.82 -12.61
N GLY A 383 15.41 11.09 -11.53
CA GLY A 383 14.65 11.57 -10.37
C GLY A 383 13.14 11.71 -10.62
N THR A 384 12.65 11.17 -11.74
CA THR A 384 11.20 11.05 -11.99
C THR A 384 10.62 9.97 -11.07
N ALA A 385 9.51 10.29 -10.41
CA ALA A 385 8.73 9.36 -9.62
C ALA A 385 7.68 8.66 -10.50
N LEU A 386 7.67 7.33 -10.50
CA LEU A 386 6.65 6.50 -11.14
C LEU A 386 5.88 5.73 -10.07
N MET A 387 4.63 6.11 -9.82
CA MET A 387 3.81 5.49 -8.77
C MET A 387 2.58 4.82 -9.36
N LEU A 388 2.42 3.52 -9.14
CA LEU A 388 1.13 2.89 -9.32
C LEU A 388 0.14 3.48 -8.33
N ASP A 389 -0.95 4.04 -8.83
CA ASP A 389 -1.88 4.76 -7.98
C ASP A 389 -3.12 3.92 -7.71
N LYS A 390 -3.93 3.66 -8.75
CA LYS A 390 -5.19 2.94 -8.63
C LYS A 390 -5.28 1.78 -9.61
N VAL A 391 -6.07 0.78 -9.26
CA VAL A 391 -6.42 -0.35 -10.12
C VAL A 391 -7.94 -0.56 -10.17
N LEU A 392 -8.45 -0.86 -11.36
CA LEU A 392 -9.83 -1.29 -11.60
C LEU A 392 -9.81 -2.61 -12.35
N VAL A 393 -10.48 -3.61 -11.79
CA VAL A 393 -10.66 -4.93 -12.38
C VAL A 393 -12.11 -5.04 -12.84
N THR A 394 -12.32 -5.30 -14.13
CA THR A 394 -13.62 -5.60 -14.73
C THR A 394 -13.64 -7.05 -15.24
N GLU A 395 -14.72 -7.47 -15.90
CA GLU A 395 -14.89 -8.88 -16.32
C GLU A 395 -13.88 -9.37 -17.35
N ASN A 396 -13.28 -8.43 -18.09
CA ASN A 396 -12.42 -8.69 -19.22
C ASN A 396 -11.09 -7.95 -19.16
N ASP A 397 -10.93 -6.94 -18.29
CA ASP A 397 -9.81 -6.01 -18.31
C ASP A 397 -9.32 -5.70 -16.88
N LEU A 398 -8.01 -5.52 -16.75
CA LEU A 398 -7.35 -4.93 -15.59
C LEU A 398 -6.74 -3.61 -16.03
N PHE A 399 -7.15 -2.52 -15.39
CA PHE A 399 -6.74 -1.16 -15.72
C PHE A 399 -6.00 -0.55 -14.54
N VAL A 400 -4.81 -0.02 -14.77
CA VAL A 400 -3.94 0.55 -13.73
C VAL A 400 -3.55 1.97 -14.10
N THR A 401 -3.65 2.89 -13.16
CA THR A 401 -3.17 4.27 -13.33
C THR A 401 -1.76 4.40 -12.74
N VAL A 402 -0.92 5.17 -13.43
CA VAL A 402 0.45 5.48 -13.04
C VAL A 402 0.55 6.99 -12.89
N LEU A 403 0.76 7.46 -11.66
CA LEU A 403 1.13 8.84 -11.38
C LEU A 403 2.61 9.04 -11.68
N MET A 404 2.92 10.09 -12.43
CA MET A 404 4.26 10.40 -12.86
C MET A 404 4.63 11.81 -12.41
N GLY A 405 5.61 11.90 -11.50
CA GLY A 405 6.04 13.13 -10.86
C GLY A 405 7.44 13.56 -11.30
N LEU A 406 7.69 14.87 -11.42
CA LEU A 406 9.00 15.43 -11.75
C LEU A 406 9.64 16.16 -10.55
N PRO A 407 10.95 16.01 -10.33
CA PRO A 407 11.62 16.44 -9.09
C PRO A 407 11.92 17.94 -9.03
N GLU A 408 11.86 18.64 -10.16
CA GLU A 408 12.12 20.08 -10.25
C GLU A 408 10.93 20.82 -10.85
N ALA A 409 10.71 22.04 -10.37
CA ALA A 409 9.77 22.98 -11.00
C ALA A 409 10.18 23.21 -12.46
N LEU A 410 9.23 23.02 -13.37
CA LEU A 410 9.51 23.08 -14.79
C LEU A 410 9.55 24.53 -15.28
N ASP A 411 10.63 24.90 -15.98
CA ASP A 411 10.72 26.18 -16.69
C ASP A 411 9.62 26.33 -17.77
N GLN A 412 9.15 25.20 -18.30
CA GLN A 412 8.06 25.09 -19.26
C GLN A 412 7.25 23.81 -19.00
N GLU A 413 5.93 23.94 -18.97
CA GLU A 413 5.01 22.80 -18.84
C GLU A 413 5.18 21.81 -20.01
N PRO A 414 5.19 20.49 -19.75
CA PRO A 414 5.21 19.48 -20.82
C PRO A 414 3.95 19.59 -21.66
N SER A 415 4.05 19.22 -22.93
CA SER A 415 2.88 18.99 -23.80
C SER A 415 2.35 17.57 -23.71
N ASP A 416 3.17 16.64 -23.20
CA ASP A 416 2.87 15.20 -23.10
C ASP A 416 3.76 14.56 -22.03
N PHE A 417 3.20 13.59 -21.30
CA PHE A 417 3.91 12.77 -20.32
C PHE A 417 3.20 11.41 -20.26
N GLN A 418 3.84 10.38 -20.79
CA GLN A 418 3.22 9.06 -20.94
C GLN A 418 4.22 7.91 -20.78
N ILE A 419 3.69 6.74 -20.41
CA ILE A 419 4.36 5.45 -20.41
C ILE A 419 4.47 4.97 -21.86
N GLY A 420 5.69 4.88 -22.37
CA GLY A 420 5.91 4.52 -23.77
C GLY A 420 5.86 3.01 -24.04
N SER A 421 6.23 2.17 -23.08
CA SER A 421 6.06 0.72 -23.21
C SER A 421 6.02 0.03 -21.85
N TYR A 422 5.17 -0.99 -21.76
CA TYR A 422 4.98 -1.79 -20.57
C TYR A 422 4.64 -3.24 -20.92
N THR A 423 4.72 -4.11 -19.93
CA THR A 423 4.21 -5.49 -19.99
C THR A 423 3.49 -5.77 -18.68
N ILE A 424 2.30 -6.36 -18.77
CA ILE A 424 1.55 -6.81 -17.59
C ILE A 424 1.39 -8.32 -17.68
N GLU A 425 1.87 -9.02 -16.66
CA GLU A 425 1.62 -10.44 -16.46
C GLU A 425 0.56 -10.59 -15.38
N VAL A 426 -0.51 -11.33 -15.68
CA VAL A 426 -1.61 -11.63 -14.75
C VAL A 426 -1.78 -13.14 -14.58
N GLY A 427 -2.09 -13.55 -13.35
CA GLY A 427 -2.41 -14.92 -13.00
C GLY A 427 -3.29 -15.02 -11.74
N PRO A 428 -3.84 -16.20 -11.43
CA PRO A 428 -3.70 -17.46 -12.17
C PRO A 428 -4.58 -17.52 -13.42
N ARG A 429 -4.07 -18.17 -14.49
CA ARG A 429 -4.81 -18.40 -15.73
C ARG A 429 -5.57 -19.72 -15.70
N ILE A 430 -6.84 -19.68 -16.06
CA ILE A 430 -7.81 -20.78 -16.00
C ILE A 430 -8.26 -21.09 -17.44
N PRO A 431 -8.23 -22.36 -17.89
CA PRO A 431 -8.71 -22.70 -19.23
C PRO A 431 -10.21 -22.47 -19.36
N TYR A 432 -10.66 -22.08 -20.56
CA TYR A 432 -12.10 -21.96 -20.83
C TYR A 432 -12.82 -23.32 -20.73
N PRO A 433 -14.11 -23.34 -20.34
CA PRO A 433 -14.97 -24.50 -20.51
C PRO A 433 -15.03 -24.97 -21.98
N GLU A 434 -15.27 -26.27 -22.22
CA GLU A 434 -15.40 -26.80 -23.58
C GLU A 434 -16.53 -26.09 -24.36
N ASN A 435 -16.23 -25.63 -25.57
CA ASN A 435 -17.14 -24.89 -26.47
C ASN A 435 -17.58 -23.51 -25.97
N TYR A 436 -16.85 -22.88 -25.05
CA TYR A 436 -17.24 -21.57 -24.52
C TYR A 436 -17.20 -20.47 -25.60
N PHE A 437 -16.12 -20.35 -26.41
CA PHE A 437 -16.03 -19.43 -27.56
C PHE A 437 -15.15 -19.99 -28.70
N LYS A 438 -15.19 -19.36 -29.89
CA LYS A 438 -14.23 -19.59 -30.99
C LYS A 438 -13.13 -18.51 -30.93
N PRO A 439 -11.88 -18.86 -30.57
CA PRO A 439 -10.81 -17.87 -30.44
C PRO A 439 -10.37 -17.30 -31.79
N ARG A 440 -9.99 -16.00 -31.82
CA ARG A 440 -9.40 -15.33 -32.98
C ARG A 440 -8.14 -14.56 -32.64
N TYR A 441 -7.16 -14.62 -33.54
CA TYR A 441 -5.85 -13.98 -33.41
C TYR A 441 -5.92 -12.51 -33.82
N GLY A 442 -5.59 -11.62 -32.90
CA GLY A 442 -5.51 -10.17 -33.11
C GLY A 442 -5.10 -9.50 -31.81
N GLY A 443 -4.48 -8.32 -31.90
CA GLY A 443 -4.08 -7.49 -30.77
C GLY A 443 -3.66 -6.12 -31.29
N GLY A 444 -4.31 -5.07 -30.79
CA GLY A 444 -4.08 -3.69 -31.16
C GLY A 444 -3.80 -2.86 -29.91
N GLY A 445 -2.71 -2.10 -29.94
CA GLY A 445 -2.38 -1.11 -28.91
C GLY A 445 -1.92 0.17 -29.59
N GLY A 446 -2.43 1.29 -29.08
CA GLY A 446 -2.01 2.63 -29.42
C GLY A 446 -2.89 3.61 -28.65
N GLY A 447 -2.32 4.33 -27.68
CA GLY A 447 -2.89 5.55 -27.11
C GLY A 447 -2.28 6.75 -27.84
N GLY A 448 -3.09 7.77 -28.11
CA GLY A 448 -2.63 9.06 -28.63
C GLY A 448 -2.03 9.93 -27.51
N PRO A 449 -1.32 11.02 -27.83
CA PRO A 449 -0.68 11.87 -26.82
C PRO A 449 -1.71 12.71 -26.06
N TYR A 450 -1.92 12.40 -24.78
CA TYR A 450 -2.78 13.18 -23.88
C TYR A 450 -2.07 13.42 -22.54
N LEU A 451 -1.85 14.70 -22.20
CA LEU A 451 -1.35 15.07 -20.88
C LEU A 451 -2.52 15.23 -19.90
N HIS A 452 -2.68 14.29 -18.98
CA HIS A 452 -3.60 14.42 -17.86
C HIS A 452 -2.88 14.98 -16.64
N LYS A 453 -2.75 16.31 -16.57
CA LYS A 453 -2.11 16.99 -15.43
C LYS A 453 -3.02 16.99 -14.19
N LEU A 454 -2.44 16.64 -13.04
CA LEU A 454 -3.11 16.60 -11.74
C LEU A 454 -2.55 17.62 -10.73
N ASN A 455 -1.27 18.00 -10.83
CA ASN A 455 -0.66 19.01 -9.97
C ASN A 455 0.40 19.84 -10.71
N ASP A 456 0.58 21.10 -10.29
CA ASP A 456 1.56 22.02 -10.89
C ASP A 456 2.94 21.98 -10.21
N ASP A 457 2.99 21.90 -8.87
CA ASP A 457 4.24 21.94 -8.10
C ASP A 457 4.13 21.05 -6.84
N PRO A 458 4.85 19.91 -6.78
CA PRO A 458 5.63 19.33 -7.88
C PRO A 458 4.74 18.93 -9.05
N PHE A 459 5.27 18.97 -10.28
CA PHE A 459 4.49 18.62 -11.45
C PHE A 459 4.10 17.13 -11.40
N VAL A 460 2.80 16.84 -11.48
CA VAL A 460 2.28 15.46 -11.52
C VAL A 460 1.27 15.31 -12.66
N ALA A 461 1.48 14.28 -13.46
CA ALA A 461 0.53 13.81 -14.48
C ALA A 461 0.14 12.35 -14.21
N VAL A 462 -0.95 11.91 -14.85
CA VAL A 462 -1.38 10.52 -14.84
C VAL A 462 -1.36 9.94 -16.25
N ASP A 463 -0.98 8.68 -16.35
CA ASP A 463 -1.20 7.85 -17.52
C ASP A 463 -1.75 6.49 -17.08
N SER A 464 -2.18 5.67 -18.04
CA SER A 464 -2.82 4.39 -17.78
C SER A 464 -2.24 3.25 -18.59
N VAL A 465 -2.25 2.07 -17.97
CA VAL A 465 -1.82 0.83 -18.60
C VAL A 465 -2.90 -0.23 -18.38
N ARG A 466 -3.05 -1.14 -19.35
CA ARG A 466 -4.10 -2.16 -19.29
C ARG A 466 -3.60 -3.55 -19.64
N SER A 467 -4.26 -4.56 -19.08
CA SER A 467 -4.15 -5.94 -19.53
C SER A 467 -5.54 -6.50 -19.76
N ASP A 468 -5.70 -7.27 -20.84
CA ASP A 468 -6.84 -8.17 -20.95
C ASP A 468 -6.77 -9.22 -19.84
N LEU A 469 -7.92 -9.67 -19.36
CA LEU A 469 -8.10 -10.81 -18.46
C LEU A 469 -8.68 -12.02 -19.20
N MET A 470 -9.16 -11.82 -20.43
CA MET A 470 -9.60 -12.90 -21.31
C MET A 470 -8.56 -13.07 -22.42
N PHE A 471 -8.01 -14.27 -22.58
CA PHE A 471 -7.01 -14.60 -23.59
C PHE A 471 -7.56 -15.61 -24.60
N LEU A 472 -6.71 -16.14 -25.47
CA LEU A 472 -7.13 -17.10 -26.50
C LEU A 472 -7.53 -18.46 -25.92
N ASP A 473 -6.71 -18.99 -25.01
CA ASP A 473 -6.84 -20.36 -24.49
C ASP A 473 -7.30 -20.41 -23.03
N ASP A 474 -7.18 -19.29 -22.32
CA ASP A 474 -7.42 -19.16 -20.90
C ASP A 474 -7.93 -17.76 -20.54
N TYR A 475 -8.32 -17.58 -19.28
CA TYR A 475 -8.73 -16.31 -18.71
C TYR A 475 -8.24 -16.21 -17.26
N VAL A 476 -8.18 -15.00 -16.74
CA VAL A 476 -8.02 -14.70 -15.32
C VAL A 476 -9.40 -14.32 -14.79
N SER A 477 -9.83 -14.96 -13.72
CA SER A 477 -11.13 -14.72 -13.10
C SER A 477 -11.12 -13.38 -12.37
N ALA A 478 -12.03 -12.47 -12.72
CA ALA A 478 -12.20 -11.20 -12.01
C ALA A 478 -12.70 -11.40 -10.56
N SER A 479 -13.35 -12.52 -10.28
CA SER A 479 -13.90 -12.86 -8.95
C SER A 479 -12.88 -13.42 -7.98
N ASP A 480 -11.73 -13.88 -8.46
CA ASP A 480 -10.69 -14.53 -7.66
C ASP A 480 -9.48 -13.57 -7.49
N PRO A 481 -8.62 -13.78 -6.48
CA PRO A 481 -7.39 -13.01 -6.35
C PRO A 481 -6.50 -13.09 -7.60
N ILE A 482 -6.04 -11.94 -8.07
CA ILE A 482 -5.21 -11.74 -9.25
C ILE A 482 -3.82 -11.28 -8.80
N GLN A 483 -2.82 -12.07 -9.16
CA GLN A 483 -1.41 -11.70 -9.06
C GLN A 483 -1.02 -10.90 -10.31
N VAL A 484 -0.49 -9.70 -10.10
CA VAL A 484 -0.12 -8.78 -11.16
C VAL A 484 1.37 -8.48 -11.08
N ARG A 485 2.06 -8.62 -12.22
CA ARG A 485 3.41 -8.11 -12.41
C ARG A 485 3.42 -7.13 -13.57
N LEU A 486 3.46 -5.84 -13.26
CA LEU A 486 3.62 -4.77 -14.25
C LEU A 486 5.10 -4.42 -14.37
N THR A 487 5.62 -4.40 -15.59
CA THR A 487 6.97 -3.92 -15.91
C THR A 487 6.86 -2.74 -16.86
N ILE A 488 7.22 -1.54 -16.38
CA ILE A 488 7.38 -0.35 -17.22
C ILE A 488 8.78 -0.36 -17.81
N GLN A 489 8.88 -0.27 -19.14
CA GLN A 489 10.15 -0.36 -19.88
C GLN A 489 10.71 1.01 -20.27
N ASN A 490 9.83 2.00 -20.43
CA ASN A 490 10.20 3.39 -20.67
C ASN A 490 9.01 4.32 -20.43
N TYR A 491 9.33 5.57 -20.15
CA TYR A 491 8.40 6.69 -20.20
C TYR A 491 9.00 7.81 -21.05
N GLN A 492 8.15 8.75 -21.48
CA GLN A 492 8.57 9.94 -22.21
C GLN A 492 7.86 11.19 -21.70
N VAL A 493 8.57 12.31 -21.78
CA VAL A 493 8.07 13.65 -21.49
C VAL A 493 8.40 14.52 -22.68
N CYS A 494 7.42 15.20 -23.28
CA CYS A 494 7.63 16.04 -24.45
C CYS A 494 7.29 17.50 -24.17
N TRP A 495 8.02 18.41 -24.83
CA TRP A 495 7.76 19.85 -24.85
C TRP A 495 7.61 20.32 -26.30
N GLY A 496 6.60 21.13 -26.58
CA GLY A 496 6.33 21.64 -27.93
C GLY A 496 4.85 21.94 -28.14
N LYS A 497 4.44 22.20 -29.39
CA LYS A 497 3.02 22.35 -29.70
C LYS A 497 2.30 21.01 -29.49
N SER A 498 1.25 21.00 -28.67
CA SER A 498 0.31 19.90 -28.60
C SER A 498 -0.45 19.81 -29.94
N GLU A 499 -0.89 18.60 -30.31
CA GLU A 499 -1.47 18.22 -31.61
C GLU A 499 -2.71 19.02 -32.08
N ALA A 500 -3.18 20.01 -31.32
CA ALA A 500 -4.34 20.83 -31.71
C ALA A 500 -4.09 21.74 -32.93
N GLU A 501 -2.86 21.84 -33.43
CA GLU A 501 -2.55 22.49 -34.71
C GLU A 501 -2.02 21.44 -35.70
N GLU A 502 -2.85 21.09 -36.70
CA GLU A 502 -2.53 20.26 -37.86
C GLU A 502 -1.21 20.73 -38.51
N ASP A 503 -0.09 20.09 -38.18
CA ASP A 503 1.03 19.80 -39.07
C ASP A 503 2.17 19.14 -38.27
N LEU A 504 2.27 17.80 -38.40
CA LEU A 504 3.50 17.02 -38.34
C LEU A 504 4.22 16.91 -36.96
N TYR A 505 4.39 15.67 -36.48
CA TYR A 505 5.21 15.13 -35.35
C TYR A 505 6.66 15.66 -35.17
N PHE A 506 7.08 16.70 -35.87
CA PHE A 506 8.49 17.04 -36.10
C PHE A 506 9.02 18.20 -35.23
N ASP A 507 8.16 18.88 -34.46
CA ASP A 507 8.56 20.02 -33.62
C ASP A 507 8.47 19.75 -32.10
N SER A 508 8.16 18.52 -31.66
CA SER A 508 8.22 18.14 -30.24
C SER A 508 9.63 17.69 -29.82
N HIS A 509 10.10 18.22 -28.70
CA HIS A 509 11.32 17.77 -28.05
C HIS A 509 10.97 16.83 -26.91
N CYS A 510 11.25 15.53 -27.08
CA CYS A 510 10.92 14.52 -26.08
C CYS A 510 12.17 14.03 -25.34
N PHE A 511 12.11 14.05 -24.01
CA PHE A 511 12.95 13.24 -23.15
C PHE A 511 12.36 11.83 -23.06
N ARG A 512 13.21 10.81 -23.11
CA ARG A 512 12.82 9.41 -22.90
C ARG A 512 13.86 8.73 -22.05
N GLU A 513 13.42 8.12 -20.96
CA GLU A 513 14.25 7.23 -20.16
C GLU A 513 13.78 5.79 -20.37
N ASN A 514 14.74 4.90 -20.62
CA ASN A 514 14.48 3.46 -20.67
C ASN A 514 15.01 2.84 -19.38
N GLY A 515 14.20 1.96 -18.78
CA GLY A 515 14.49 1.30 -17.51
C GLY A 515 13.69 0.01 -17.41
N GLU A 516 13.78 -0.65 -16.26
CA GLU A 516 12.95 -1.81 -15.94
C GLU A 516 12.39 -1.59 -14.54
N TRP A 517 11.23 -0.94 -14.47
CA TRP A 517 10.54 -0.66 -13.21
C TRP A 517 9.43 -1.69 -13.05
N THR A 518 9.67 -2.67 -12.18
CA THR A 518 8.76 -3.79 -11.94
C THR A 518 7.97 -3.54 -10.67
N PHE A 519 6.66 -3.73 -10.76
CA PHE A 519 5.71 -3.65 -9.68
C PHE A 519 4.99 -4.99 -9.57
N GLU A 520 4.99 -5.58 -8.38
CA GLU A 520 4.29 -6.84 -8.09
C GLU A 520 3.27 -6.57 -6.99
N PHE A 521 2.00 -6.89 -7.25
CA PHE A 521 0.91 -6.68 -6.30
C PHE A 521 -0.23 -7.69 -6.51
N GLU A 522 -1.09 -7.82 -5.50
CA GLU A 522 -2.32 -8.60 -5.56
C GLU A 522 -3.53 -7.66 -5.62
N THR A 523 -4.53 -8.03 -6.42
CA THR A 523 -5.81 -7.32 -6.51
C THR A 523 -6.94 -8.29 -6.86
N ASP A 524 -8.17 -7.81 -6.94
CA ASP A 524 -9.32 -8.59 -7.39
C ASP A 524 -10.45 -7.63 -7.82
N GLY A 525 -11.40 -8.14 -8.60
CA GLY A 525 -12.64 -7.46 -8.97
C GLY A 525 -13.88 -8.06 -8.30
N ALA A 526 -13.73 -8.76 -7.18
CA ALA A 526 -14.76 -9.63 -6.63
C ALA A 526 -16.07 -8.91 -6.30
N GLU A 527 -16.01 -7.66 -5.83
CA GLU A 527 -17.19 -6.85 -5.53
C GLU A 527 -18.01 -6.51 -6.79
N LEU A 528 -17.33 -6.15 -7.88
CA LEU A 528 -17.99 -5.84 -9.14
C LEU A 528 -18.47 -7.13 -9.83
N ALA A 529 -17.64 -8.17 -9.81
CA ALA A 529 -17.97 -9.47 -10.39
C ALA A 529 -19.14 -10.16 -9.67
N ALA A 530 -19.35 -9.91 -8.38
CA ALA A 530 -20.51 -10.38 -7.63
C ALA A 530 -21.84 -9.79 -8.12
N LYS A 531 -21.79 -8.66 -8.84
CA LYS A 531 -22.94 -8.04 -9.53
C LYS A 531 -23.09 -8.50 -10.97
N THR A 532 -22.18 -9.33 -11.47
CA THR A 532 -22.21 -9.78 -12.86
C THR A 532 -23.22 -10.90 -13.04
N GLU A 533 -24.09 -10.72 -14.04
CA GLU A 533 -25.05 -11.72 -14.48
C GLU A 533 -24.82 -12.08 -15.95
N GLU A 534 -25.07 -13.36 -16.28
CA GLU A 534 -25.00 -13.86 -17.64
C GLU A 534 -26.38 -14.23 -18.15
N PHE A 535 -26.69 -13.79 -19.37
CA PHE A 535 -27.93 -14.05 -20.08
C PHE A 535 -27.61 -14.75 -21.40
N ASP A 536 -28.16 -15.95 -21.59
CA ASP A 536 -28.13 -16.59 -22.91
C ASP A 536 -29.15 -15.89 -23.82
N LEU A 537 -28.71 -15.51 -25.02
CA LEU A 537 -29.51 -14.82 -26.02
C LEU A 537 -29.67 -15.71 -27.26
N ASP A 538 -30.76 -15.51 -28.00
CA ASP A 538 -31.00 -16.09 -29.34
C ASP A 538 -31.63 -15.01 -30.21
N GLU A 539 -30.98 -13.84 -30.22
CA GLU A 539 -31.50 -12.63 -30.86
C GLU A 539 -30.65 -12.26 -32.07
N THR A 540 -31.27 -11.61 -33.06
CA THR A 540 -30.56 -11.10 -34.23
C THR A 540 -30.89 -9.63 -34.40
N LEU A 541 -29.85 -8.80 -34.37
CA LEU A 541 -29.93 -7.37 -34.65
C LEU A 541 -29.65 -7.14 -36.14
N THR A 542 -30.56 -6.45 -36.82
CA THR A 542 -30.38 -6.07 -38.23
C THR A 542 -30.06 -4.58 -38.33
N VAL A 543 -28.96 -4.24 -39.00
CA VAL A 543 -28.55 -2.86 -39.27
C VAL A 543 -28.23 -2.73 -40.75
N GLY A 544 -28.95 -1.86 -41.46
CA GLY A 544 -28.83 -1.75 -42.92
C GLY A 544 -29.08 -3.09 -43.63
N GLN A 545 -28.03 -3.66 -44.24
CA GLN A 545 -28.05 -4.98 -44.89
C GLN A 545 -27.31 -6.07 -44.07
N GLY A 546 -26.75 -5.73 -42.92
CA GLY A 546 -26.00 -6.63 -42.05
C GLY A 546 -26.87 -7.25 -40.95
N GLU A 547 -26.56 -8.49 -40.59
CA GLU A 547 -27.17 -9.22 -39.47
C GLU A 547 -26.10 -9.57 -38.43
N LEU A 548 -26.40 -9.27 -37.17
CA LEU A 548 -25.58 -9.56 -35.98
C LEU A 548 -26.34 -10.55 -35.09
N SER A 549 -25.82 -11.76 -34.92
CA SER A 549 -26.40 -12.72 -33.98
C SER A 549 -25.82 -12.50 -32.59
N LEU A 550 -26.70 -12.21 -31.61
CA LEU A 550 -26.36 -12.03 -30.21
C LEU A 550 -26.66 -13.33 -29.48
N TYR A 551 -25.66 -13.96 -28.88
CA TYR A 551 -25.83 -15.26 -28.21
C TYR A 551 -25.62 -15.22 -26.71
N ARG A 552 -24.98 -14.17 -26.18
CA ARG A 552 -24.83 -13.98 -24.73
C ARG A 552 -24.66 -12.50 -24.39
N LEU A 553 -25.21 -12.10 -23.25
CA LEU A 553 -24.87 -10.85 -22.56
C LEU A 553 -24.24 -11.20 -21.22
N ARG A 554 -23.08 -10.63 -20.93
CA ARG A 554 -22.54 -10.52 -19.58
C ARG A 554 -22.67 -9.07 -19.12
N PHE A 555 -23.32 -8.87 -18.00
CA PHE A 555 -23.75 -7.54 -17.55
C PHE A 555 -23.43 -7.34 -16.08
N ASN A 556 -22.81 -6.20 -15.77
CA ASN A 556 -22.88 -5.54 -14.48
C ASN A 556 -23.07 -4.03 -14.71
N PRO A 557 -23.40 -3.24 -13.67
CA PRO A 557 -23.70 -1.81 -13.83
C PRO A 557 -22.58 -0.95 -14.41
N MET A 558 -21.33 -1.41 -14.39
CA MET A 558 -20.17 -0.71 -14.96
C MET A 558 -19.74 -1.28 -16.32
N GLN A 559 -20.32 -2.39 -16.76
CA GLN A 559 -19.88 -3.06 -17.96
C GLN A 559 -20.96 -3.88 -18.65
N LEU A 560 -21.10 -3.62 -19.96
CA LEU A 560 -21.90 -4.41 -20.89
C LEU A 560 -20.97 -5.17 -21.82
N ILE A 561 -21.14 -6.48 -21.95
CA ILE A 561 -20.44 -7.32 -22.95
C ILE A 561 -21.46 -8.21 -23.66
N PHE A 562 -21.76 -7.88 -24.90
CA PHE A 562 -22.52 -8.74 -25.81
C PHE A 562 -21.57 -9.58 -26.63
N PHE A 563 -21.75 -10.89 -26.57
CA PHE A 563 -21.03 -11.82 -27.42
C PHE A 563 -21.79 -12.03 -28.71
N VAL A 564 -21.08 -11.88 -29.85
CA VAL A 564 -21.73 -11.75 -31.15
C VAL A 564 -21.11 -12.65 -32.23
N GLU A 565 -21.94 -13.19 -33.13
CA GLU A 565 -21.50 -13.83 -34.37
C GLU A 565 -21.94 -12.99 -35.60
N ILE A 566 -21.13 -13.07 -36.66
CA ILE A 566 -21.24 -12.22 -37.86
C ILE A 566 -20.85 -13.06 -39.06
N GLU A 567 -21.72 -13.15 -40.06
CA GLU A 567 -21.46 -13.94 -41.26
C GLU A 567 -20.50 -13.25 -42.25
N ASN A 568 -20.48 -11.90 -42.31
CA ASN A 568 -19.58 -11.13 -43.19
C ASN A 568 -18.54 -10.32 -42.40
N SER A 569 -17.27 -10.45 -42.75
CA SER A 569 -16.14 -9.81 -42.05
C SER A 569 -15.86 -8.36 -42.44
N ASN A 570 -16.64 -7.79 -43.37
CA ASN A 570 -16.37 -6.47 -43.99
C ASN A 570 -17.25 -5.36 -43.40
N TRP A 571 -17.63 -5.46 -42.12
CA TRP A 571 -18.51 -4.46 -41.48
C TRP A 571 -17.97 -3.03 -41.51
N ALA A 572 -16.65 -2.86 -41.56
CA ALA A 572 -16.02 -1.55 -41.71
C ALA A 572 -16.11 -0.97 -43.14
N ASP A 573 -16.25 -1.82 -44.18
CA ASP A 573 -16.28 -1.42 -45.59
C ASP A 573 -17.70 -1.11 -46.10
N ASP A 574 -18.75 -1.58 -45.42
CA ASP A 574 -20.16 -1.45 -45.86
C ASP A 574 -20.87 -0.17 -45.36
N GLY A 575 -20.13 0.75 -44.72
CA GLY A 575 -20.66 1.97 -44.10
C GLY A 575 -20.82 1.77 -42.60
N MET A 576 -19.98 2.40 -41.79
CA MET A 576 -19.85 2.10 -40.35
C MET A 576 -21.17 2.28 -39.59
N ASP A 577 -21.75 1.18 -39.14
CA ASP A 577 -22.96 1.17 -38.31
C ASP A 577 -22.58 1.38 -36.81
N ALA A 578 -23.20 2.36 -36.15
CA ALA A 578 -23.08 2.56 -34.70
C ALA A 578 -24.18 1.78 -33.97
N ILE A 579 -23.82 1.02 -32.94
CA ILE A 579 -24.78 0.25 -32.13
C ILE A 579 -24.89 0.90 -30.77
N PHE A 580 -26.13 1.07 -30.30
CA PHE A 580 -26.44 1.68 -29.03
C PHE A 580 -27.23 0.73 -28.15
N ALA A 581 -27.03 0.84 -26.85
CA ALA A 581 -27.91 0.29 -25.83
C ALA A 581 -28.71 1.43 -25.19
N ARG A 582 -29.95 1.15 -24.79
CA ARG A 582 -30.84 2.08 -24.09
C ARG A 582 -31.48 1.42 -22.88
N THR A 583 -31.37 2.07 -21.73
CA THR A 583 -32.07 1.69 -20.49
C THR A 583 -33.56 2.00 -20.58
N ASP A 584 -34.35 1.37 -19.71
CA ASP A 584 -35.80 1.61 -19.58
C ASP A 584 -36.17 3.07 -19.21
N ASP A 585 -35.30 3.78 -18.50
CA ASP A 585 -35.43 5.22 -18.21
C ASP A 585 -34.97 6.14 -19.37
N GLY A 586 -34.48 5.55 -20.46
CA GLY A 586 -34.20 6.24 -21.72
C GLY A 586 -32.76 6.73 -21.91
N LYS A 587 -31.83 6.44 -21.00
CA LYS A 587 -30.41 6.76 -21.19
C LYS A 587 -29.80 5.87 -22.27
N THR A 588 -28.99 6.45 -23.15
CA THR A 588 -28.35 5.77 -24.27
C THR A 588 -26.84 5.74 -24.12
N MET A 589 -26.22 4.68 -24.61
CA MET A 589 -24.77 4.54 -24.64
C MET A 589 -24.35 3.84 -25.92
N ARG A 590 -23.25 4.28 -26.54
CA ARG A 590 -22.69 3.59 -27.69
C ARG A 590 -21.93 2.35 -27.24
N LEU A 591 -22.03 1.28 -28.02
CA LEU A 591 -21.25 0.07 -27.85
C LEU A 591 -20.08 0.06 -28.84
N GLU A 592 -18.93 -0.41 -28.39
CA GLU A 592 -17.73 -0.56 -29.19
C GLU A 592 -17.60 -2.00 -29.67
N TYR A 593 -17.25 -2.16 -30.95
CA TYR A 593 -17.00 -3.47 -31.52
C TYR A 593 -15.52 -3.85 -31.36
N ASP A 594 -15.30 -5.02 -30.79
CA ASP A 594 -13.97 -5.62 -30.64
C ASP A 594 -14.01 -7.05 -31.19
N ASP A 595 -12.91 -7.48 -31.83
CA ASP A 595 -12.80 -8.76 -32.52
C ASP A 595 -11.78 -9.72 -31.89
N ALA A 596 -11.05 -9.29 -30.85
CA ALA A 596 -10.05 -10.07 -30.14
C ALA A 596 -10.25 -10.04 -28.61
N PRO A 597 -10.02 -11.17 -27.91
CA PRO A 597 -9.83 -12.53 -28.44
C PRO A 597 -11.12 -13.17 -29.00
N PHE A 598 -12.26 -12.51 -28.82
CA PHE A 598 -13.56 -12.91 -29.37
C PHE A 598 -14.35 -11.68 -29.85
N ARG A 599 -15.35 -11.92 -30.68
CA ARG A 599 -16.23 -10.86 -31.19
C ARG A 599 -17.19 -10.42 -30.12
N ARG A 600 -17.14 -9.14 -29.76
CA ARG A 600 -18.03 -8.53 -28.78
C ARG A 600 -18.46 -7.14 -29.18
N LEU A 601 -19.62 -6.75 -28.68
CA LEU A 601 -19.97 -5.36 -28.47
C LEU A 601 -19.84 -5.07 -26.99
N SER A 602 -18.98 -4.14 -26.61
CA SER A 602 -18.75 -3.84 -25.20
C SER A 602 -18.76 -2.35 -24.92
N ARG A 603 -19.10 -2.01 -23.68
CA ARG A 603 -18.94 -0.66 -23.15
C ARG A 603 -18.59 -0.72 -21.68
N LYS A 604 -17.49 -0.05 -21.32
CA LYS A 604 -17.15 0.28 -19.95
C LYS A 604 -17.82 1.60 -19.58
N ILE A 605 -18.35 1.68 -18.37
CA ILE A 605 -19.19 2.80 -17.93
C ILE A 605 -18.57 3.40 -16.68
N VAL A 606 -18.23 4.68 -16.78
CA VAL A 606 -17.67 5.47 -15.68
C VAL A 606 -18.61 6.57 -15.19
N ASP A 607 -19.61 6.96 -15.99
CA ASP A 607 -20.62 7.95 -15.59
C ASP A 607 -21.47 7.41 -14.42
N PRO A 608 -21.37 8.01 -13.21
CA PRO A 608 -22.12 7.57 -12.04
C PRO A 608 -23.64 7.60 -12.24
N GLU A 609 -24.16 8.53 -13.04
CA GLU A 609 -25.59 8.60 -13.29
C GLU A 609 -26.06 7.48 -14.23
N LEU A 610 -25.22 7.03 -15.17
CA LEU A 610 -25.53 5.91 -16.05
C LEU A 610 -25.40 4.59 -15.30
N ILE A 611 -24.39 4.43 -14.44
CA ILE A 611 -24.25 3.29 -13.53
C ILE A 611 -25.50 3.15 -12.65
N ALA A 612 -25.94 4.24 -12.02
CA ALA A 612 -27.13 4.24 -11.16
C ALA A 612 -28.45 3.95 -11.90
N SER A 613 -28.48 4.20 -13.20
CA SER A 613 -29.60 3.85 -14.08
C SER A 613 -29.58 2.35 -14.40
N LEU A 614 -28.41 1.81 -14.78
CA LEU A 614 -28.23 0.39 -15.08
C LEU A 614 -28.48 -0.51 -13.87
N GLU A 615 -28.14 -0.08 -12.65
CA GLU A 615 -28.47 -0.80 -11.42
C GLU A 615 -29.98 -1.04 -11.22
N LYS A 616 -30.84 -0.27 -11.89
CA LYS A 616 -32.30 -0.33 -11.74
C LYS A 616 -33.02 -0.76 -13.00
N THR A 617 -32.30 -0.92 -14.11
CA THR A 617 -32.91 -1.12 -15.42
C THR A 617 -33.45 -2.55 -15.51
N GLU A 618 -34.74 -2.69 -15.81
CA GLU A 618 -35.38 -4.02 -15.97
C GLU A 618 -35.32 -4.49 -17.42
N THR A 619 -35.09 -3.57 -18.36
CA THR A 619 -34.97 -3.90 -19.79
C THR A 619 -33.90 -3.07 -20.46
N LEU A 620 -33.12 -3.71 -21.33
CA LEU A 620 -32.10 -3.08 -22.16
C LEU A 620 -32.49 -3.23 -23.62
N THR A 621 -32.60 -2.11 -24.34
CA THR A 621 -32.93 -2.09 -25.77
C THR A 621 -31.69 -1.84 -26.60
N LEU A 622 -31.33 -2.77 -27.47
CA LEU A 622 -30.27 -2.60 -28.45
C LEU A 622 -30.86 -2.18 -29.79
N PHE A 623 -30.22 -1.20 -30.43
CA PHE A 623 -30.60 -0.72 -31.74
C PHE A 623 -29.36 -0.26 -32.52
N GLY A 624 -29.34 -0.52 -33.81
CA GLY A 624 -28.28 -0.06 -34.70
C GLY A 624 -28.67 1.23 -35.42
N CYS A 625 -27.68 2.02 -35.82
CA CYS A 625 -27.85 3.23 -36.60
C CYS A 625 -26.77 3.30 -37.68
N GLY A 626 -27.14 3.66 -38.91
CA GLY A 626 -26.17 4.00 -39.95
C GLY A 626 -25.63 5.42 -39.76
N TYR A 627 -24.52 5.77 -40.40
CA TYR A 627 -24.18 7.19 -40.55
C TYR A 627 -25.18 7.88 -41.49
N PRO A 628 -25.53 9.15 -41.24
CA PRO A 628 -26.23 9.97 -42.21
C PRO A 628 -25.46 9.98 -43.55
N GLU A 629 -26.14 10.19 -44.68
CA GLU A 629 -25.49 10.48 -45.98
C GLU A 629 -24.73 11.82 -45.89
N PHE A 630 -23.59 11.87 -45.20
CA PHE A 630 -22.64 12.97 -45.30
C PHE A 630 -21.92 12.80 -46.63
N SER A 631 -22.25 13.66 -47.60
CA SER A 631 -21.73 13.54 -48.97
C SER A 631 -20.22 13.77 -49.10
N ASP A 632 -19.50 14.06 -48.01
CA ASP A 632 -18.05 13.99 -47.89
C ASP A 632 -17.70 13.79 -46.40
N TYR A 633 -16.88 12.78 -46.07
CA TYR A 633 -16.39 12.46 -44.70
C TYR A 633 -15.49 13.56 -44.09
N THR A 634 -15.51 14.78 -44.62
CA THR A 634 -14.64 15.90 -44.23
C THR A 634 -15.34 16.96 -43.38
N GLU A 635 -16.66 16.89 -43.17
CA GLU A 635 -17.41 17.90 -42.42
C GLU A 635 -18.43 17.24 -41.45
N PHE A 636 -17.99 16.95 -40.23
CA PHE A 636 -18.89 16.69 -39.11
C PHE A 636 -19.44 18.02 -38.57
N PRO A 637 -20.69 18.06 -38.02
CA PRO A 637 -21.16 19.21 -37.26
C PRO A 637 -20.18 19.61 -36.15
N GLU A 638 -20.06 20.91 -35.85
CA GLU A 638 -19.19 21.40 -34.75
C GLU A 638 -19.59 20.81 -33.38
N ASP A 639 -20.84 20.40 -33.23
CA ASP A 639 -21.40 19.78 -32.02
C ASP A 639 -21.53 18.25 -32.12
N PHE A 640 -20.92 17.61 -33.11
CA PHE A 640 -20.99 16.16 -33.30
C PHE A 640 -20.51 15.42 -32.05
N ASP A 641 -21.40 14.59 -31.51
CA ASP A 641 -21.13 13.72 -30.37
C ASP A 641 -21.27 12.26 -30.83
N PRO A 642 -20.18 11.48 -30.89
CA PRO A 642 -20.23 10.07 -31.28
C PRO A 642 -21.02 9.19 -30.31
N GLU A 643 -21.38 9.69 -29.12
CA GLU A 643 -22.17 9.00 -28.11
C GLU A 643 -23.69 9.28 -28.22
N ASP A 644 -24.09 10.28 -29.02
CA ASP A 644 -25.50 10.67 -29.14
C ASP A 644 -26.13 10.10 -30.43
N PRO A 645 -27.13 9.22 -30.34
CA PRO A 645 -27.78 8.62 -31.51
C PRO A 645 -28.47 9.65 -32.42
N LYS A 646 -28.71 10.89 -31.98
CA LYS A 646 -29.29 11.95 -32.84
C LYS A 646 -28.42 12.31 -34.04
N PHE A 647 -27.12 12.01 -33.99
CA PHE A 647 -26.18 12.25 -35.09
C PHE A 647 -26.11 11.09 -36.10
N TYR A 648 -26.93 10.05 -35.90
CA TYR A 648 -26.96 8.85 -36.72
C TYR A 648 -28.35 8.65 -37.36
N ASP A 649 -28.40 7.89 -38.46
CA ASP A 649 -29.66 7.44 -39.06
C ASP A 649 -30.08 6.11 -38.44
N CYS A 650 -30.97 6.18 -37.47
CA CYS A 650 -31.54 5.02 -36.81
C CYS A 650 -32.88 4.57 -37.44
N GLU A 651 -33.33 5.17 -38.56
CA GLU A 651 -34.61 4.81 -39.19
C GLU A 651 -34.51 3.46 -39.94
N GLY A 652 -35.14 2.42 -39.38
CA GLY A 652 -35.26 1.10 -40.03
C GLY A 652 -34.49 -0.04 -39.36
N ALA A 653 -33.75 0.23 -38.28
CA ALA A 653 -33.14 -0.81 -37.45
C ALA A 653 -34.20 -1.53 -36.61
N GLN A 654 -34.01 -2.84 -36.41
CA GLN A 654 -34.87 -3.62 -35.53
C GLN A 654 -34.37 -3.49 -34.09
N ASP A 655 -35.23 -3.01 -33.19
CA ASP A 655 -34.93 -3.00 -31.77
C ASP A 655 -34.94 -4.43 -31.22
N VAL A 656 -33.88 -4.79 -30.47
CA VAL A 656 -33.82 -6.01 -29.66
C VAL A 656 -33.99 -5.63 -28.21
N VAL A 657 -35.05 -6.12 -27.56
CA VAL A 657 -35.34 -5.83 -26.15
C VAL A 657 -34.97 -7.04 -25.30
N ILE A 658 -34.03 -6.85 -24.39
CA ILE A 658 -33.54 -7.86 -23.48
C ILE A 658 -34.11 -7.56 -22.09
N ALA A 659 -34.78 -8.55 -21.50
CA ALA A 659 -35.24 -8.46 -20.11
C ALA A 659 -34.06 -8.76 -19.18
N LEU A 660 -33.82 -7.84 -18.24
CA LEU A 660 -32.95 -8.03 -17.09
C LEU A 660 -33.84 -8.40 -15.87
N PRO A 661 -33.30 -9.07 -14.84
CA PRO A 661 -34.09 -9.67 -13.77
C PRO A 661 -34.58 -8.70 -12.69
#